data_AF-A0A662K9W9-F1
#
_entry.id   AF-A0A662K9W9-F1
#
_cell.length_a   1.000
_cell.length_b   1.000
_cell.length_c   1.000
_cell.angle_alpha   90.00
_cell.angle_beta   90.00
_cell.angle_gamma   90.00
#
_symmetry.space_group_name_H-M   'P 1'
#
loop_
_entity.id
_entity.type
_entity.pdbx_description
1 polymer ?
#
loop_
_entity_poly.entity_id
_entity_poly.type
_entity_poly.pdbx_seq_one_letter_code
_entity_poly.pdbx_strand_id
1 'polypeptide(L)'
;MPMNLKTRAYIITFILLFSMYSIVIAAPKSLGDEGGISEYLNVFGQMMDFNDPLVGHPFRYSGIWDCNKSVEIKGDIVFHLYFSSTFLTQQDLLDYKDTVNVTVYLIKNGSISPEEVKNGKTSVEIEPESSGELVQGCDIKLEDVDLNLTAGDKLLFTIEVIQSDKPGGAFVARNYDKIMKRLERLADLLERSGVPELVQIGEGITLVMENLSEFDIQGEDVGKLVNVLVSSAFYYGSDSYNSSVFIPNVLGDNLTLYFQNSLDEEYGDELSPIRIVDETDPSGDVDYSWPPVAFIFGETDNEELQNEFLNWFTLWMLYSLGGGEKPSPENLVTYYLYSNGKMNETSPQGDSPFRDKLSKESLKWTGPVLSRNKILKNITADLYIYYPKVLTLGKVKVNASLRDGDKIIASDEKELDRTTLLEFIRRGPDVPTRFTFDDFKEDYQIWYGHNLSLKVSVSKTPLFSFRSPKILYGSKEYPSSITLHLNDTDNIKMEPVKDKEVYAGGSAEFLLNISSKYDDTVDVKVESEKTGDWTVEYYPESLNIKADESALVHVFVNSTNVDLSAYDHDKINLFFNVTGSTGVARETASVAVLPEAVEYDVEIVTPDRLEIKHGKNGTYQFIIRNKNKGLWPDRYTIDITSEHGFVLSYIPYTEELSVYDETAEKPVEAIVNVTVFIPWYTTITSDKLTFTVTSQASEEKNFSKTVNVTAKIITPNIFENIYHMFESAATGIGLNNILGWYSAWFLISLVLFLILIFIVIAVVLAKKKFVELICLDRIREITPDETAEFKITVRNPYKQVLTYELKAEYENSNRWNVSIDKQQLVVEPGLSQDVTLTVKPTDYVKPDDWLEVKIIAKPVEKNKPDRISTVTTIKNAKPELNISGVVHWPRVFKKGDRVETSFKLFNRGNASAENVTVALYVNGEEKNKVEGITIPRGGYADIEIPWIAVKGKNEVYIVVK
;
A
#
# COMPACT_ATOMS: atom_id res chain seq x y z
N MET A 1 -0.44 -49.95 5.29
CA MET A 1 0.45 -50.67 6.22
C MET A 1 1.13 -49.61 7.08
N PRO A 2 1.34 -49.81 8.40
CA PRO A 2 2.16 -48.88 9.16
C PRO A 2 3.56 -48.88 8.55
N MET A 3 3.99 -47.73 8.02
CA MET A 3 5.36 -47.54 7.50
C MET A 3 6.36 -47.80 8.61
N ASN A 4 7.46 -48.48 8.29
CA ASN A 4 8.56 -48.68 9.23
C ASN A 4 9.15 -47.31 9.62
N LEU A 5 9.59 -47.19 10.87
CA LEU A 5 10.24 -46.03 11.45
C LEU A 5 11.37 -45.45 10.59
N LYS A 6 12.17 -46.31 9.93
CA LYS A 6 13.20 -45.89 8.97
C LYS A 6 12.60 -45.19 7.75
N THR A 7 11.52 -45.74 7.20
CA THR A 7 10.77 -45.19 6.07
C THR A 7 10.17 -43.81 6.37
N ARG A 8 9.65 -43.63 7.58
CA ARG A 8 9.13 -42.33 8.05
C ARG A 8 10.22 -41.27 8.16
N ALA A 9 11.38 -41.61 8.74
CA ALA A 9 12.52 -40.71 8.84
C ALA A 9 13.02 -40.22 7.46
N TYR A 10 13.00 -41.08 6.43
CA TYR A 10 13.43 -40.72 5.08
C TYR A 10 12.50 -39.80 4.31
N ILE A 11 11.18 -39.99 4.44
CA ILE A 11 10.18 -39.08 3.87
C ILE A 11 10.36 -37.68 4.45
N ILE A 12 10.69 -37.58 5.74
CA ILE A 12 10.94 -36.32 6.44
C ILE A 12 12.23 -35.66 5.94
N THR A 13 13.33 -36.41 5.80
CA THR A 13 14.59 -35.88 5.24
C THR A 13 14.36 -35.30 3.84
N PHE A 14 13.60 -36.02 3.00
CA PHE A 14 13.31 -35.60 1.62
C PHE A 14 12.40 -34.38 1.56
N ILE A 15 11.30 -34.33 2.33
CA ILE A 15 10.42 -33.15 2.40
C ILE A 15 11.20 -31.91 2.86
N LEU A 16 12.14 -32.06 3.80
CA LEU A 16 12.98 -30.96 4.29
C LEU A 16 14.09 -30.56 3.32
N LEU A 17 14.74 -31.51 2.64
CA LEU A 17 15.72 -31.22 1.59
C LEU A 17 15.09 -30.54 0.36
N PHE A 18 13.89 -30.97 -0.03
CA PHE A 18 13.17 -30.39 -1.17
C PHE A 18 12.60 -29.01 -0.83
N SER A 19 12.10 -28.80 0.39
CA SER A 19 11.69 -27.46 0.86
C SER A 19 12.87 -26.52 1.04
N MET A 20 14.06 -27.00 1.41
CA MET A 20 15.30 -26.21 1.37
C MET A 20 15.70 -25.81 -0.06
N TYR A 21 15.49 -26.67 -1.06
CA TYR A 21 15.72 -26.34 -2.48
C TYR A 21 14.74 -25.30 -3.02
N SER A 22 13.47 -25.36 -2.63
CA SER A 22 12.44 -24.38 -3.00
C SER A 22 12.70 -22.99 -2.41
N ILE A 23 13.36 -22.90 -1.27
CA ILE A 23 13.69 -21.63 -0.59
C ILE A 23 14.97 -20.98 -1.18
N VAL A 24 15.86 -21.76 -1.80
CA VAL A 24 17.15 -21.28 -2.34
C VAL A 24 17.07 -20.88 -3.82
N ILE A 25 16.08 -21.34 -4.58
CA ILE A 25 15.91 -20.99 -6.01
C ILE A 25 14.61 -20.21 -6.23
N ALA A 26 14.63 -18.91 -5.91
CA ALA A 26 13.71 -17.95 -6.50
C ALA A 26 14.42 -17.17 -7.63
N ALA A 27 14.59 -17.82 -8.78
CA ALA A 27 14.68 -17.13 -10.07
C ALA A 27 13.72 -17.85 -11.04
N PRO A 28 12.60 -17.22 -11.44
CA PRO A 28 11.55 -17.89 -12.19
C PRO A 28 11.96 -18.01 -13.66
N LYS A 29 12.28 -19.24 -14.12
CA LYS A 29 12.14 -19.70 -15.52
C LYS A 29 12.69 -21.13 -15.71
N SER A 30 12.03 -22.16 -15.17
CA SER A 30 12.08 -23.53 -15.77
C SER A 30 11.18 -24.59 -15.13
N LEU A 31 10.19 -24.27 -14.30
CA LEU A 31 9.15 -25.25 -13.94
C LEU A 31 8.03 -25.16 -14.99
N GLY A 32 8.36 -25.67 -16.18
CA GLY A 32 7.41 -25.91 -17.25
C GLY A 32 6.41 -26.99 -16.86
N ASP A 33 5.22 -26.87 -17.42
CA ASP A 33 4.08 -27.77 -17.29
C ASP A 33 4.45 -29.27 -17.33
N GLU A 34 3.67 -30.05 -16.56
CA GLU A 34 3.55 -31.52 -16.54
C GLU A 34 4.46 -32.28 -15.55
N GLY A 35 4.00 -32.37 -14.30
CA GLY A 35 4.49 -33.34 -13.30
C GLY A 35 4.31 -32.84 -11.87
N GLY A 36 3.15 -33.09 -11.26
CA GLY A 36 2.90 -32.69 -9.87
C GLY A 36 3.77 -33.48 -8.88
N ILE A 37 4.03 -32.91 -7.70
CA ILE A 37 4.74 -33.53 -6.56
C ILE A 37 4.25 -34.96 -6.27
N SER A 38 2.98 -35.26 -6.53
CA SER A 38 2.37 -36.58 -6.37
C SER A 38 2.96 -37.68 -7.27
N GLU A 39 3.46 -37.36 -8.46
CA GLU A 39 4.09 -38.32 -9.37
C GLU A 39 5.50 -38.69 -8.89
N TYR A 40 6.25 -37.71 -8.37
CA TYR A 40 7.54 -37.93 -7.70
C TYR A 40 7.40 -38.77 -6.43
N LEU A 41 6.36 -38.52 -5.61
CA LEU A 41 6.08 -39.31 -4.41
C LEU A 41 5.66 -40.75 -4.73
N ASN A 42 5.00 -41.00 -5.88
CA ASN A 42 4.57 -42.33 -6.29
C ASN A 42 5.73 -43.16 -6.89
N VAL A 43 6.69 -42.51 -7.57
CA VAL A 43 7.98 -43.11 -7.96
C VAL A 43 8.80 -43.44 -6.71
N PHE A 44 8.84 -42.54 -5.72
CA PHE A 44 9.50 -42.77 -4.43
C PHE A 44 8.89 -43.94 -3.64
N GLY A 45 7.57 -44.09 -3.65
CA GLY A 45 6.86 -45.19 -3.01
C GLY A 45 7.24 -46.58 -3.54
N GLN A 46 7.74 -46.66 -4.78
CA GLN A 46 8.21 -47.89 -5.40
C GLN A 46 9.68 -48.23 -5.04
N MET A 47 10.45 -47.28 -4.49
CA MET A 47 11.87 -47.42 -4.12
C MET A 47 12.14 -47.97 -2.70
N MET A 48 11.10 -48.43 -2.00
CA MET A 48 11.16 -48.62 -0.54
C MET A 48 11.14 -50.07 -0.04
N ASP A 49 11.87 -50.97 -0.69
CA ASP A 49 12.32 -52.21 -0.03
C ASP A 49 13.72 -52.05 0.56
N PHE A 50 13.78 -51.43 1.74
CA PHE A 50 15.01 -51.05 2.45
C PHE A 50 15.89 -52.20 2.95
N ASN A 51 15.50 -53.45 2.69
CA ASN A 51 16.31 -54.61 3.05
C ASN A 51 17.22 -55.08 1.91
N ASP A 52 17.02 -54.59 0.68
CA ASP A 52 17.85 -54.94 -0.46
C ASP A 52 19.13 -54.08 -0.48
N PRO A 53 20.34 -54.67 -0.44
CA PRO A 53 21.58 -53.90 -0.48
C PRO A 53 21.90 -53.32 -1.87
N LEU A 54 21.16 -53.71 -2.91
CA LEU A 54 21.22 -53.08 -4.24
C LEU A 54 20.32 -51.85 -4.37
N VAL A 55 19.48 -51.56 -3.37
CA VAL A 55 18.65 -50.35 -3.34
C VAL A 55 19.36 -49.29 -2.52
N GLY A 56 19.51 -48.11 -3.11
CA GLY A 56 20.15 -46.94 -2.51
C GLY A 56 19.56 -46.61 -1.16
N HIS A 57 20.42 -46.52 -0.15
CA HIS A 57 20.04 -46.16 1.21
C HIS A 57 20.86 -44.93 1.61
N PRO A 58 20.23 -43.79 2.01
CA PRO A 58 20.95 -42.53 2.18
C PRO A 58 22.07 -42.54 3.23
N PHE A 59 22.04 -43.49 4.18
CA PHE A 59 23.12 -43.66 5.16
C PHE A 59 24.05 -44.82 4.83
N ARG A 60 23.85 -45.48 3.69
CA ARG A 60 24.65 -46.60 3.21
C ARG A 60 25.31 -46.23 1.90
N TYR A 61 26.61 -46.09 1.93
CA TYR A 61 27.39 -46.06 0.71
C TYR A 61 27.46 -47.49 0.16
N SER A 62 27.20 -47.67 -1.13
CA SER A 62 27.31 -48.95 -1.83
C SER A 62 28.33 -48.84 -2.96
N GLY A 63 29.39 -49.63 -2.89
CA GLY A 63 30.44 -49.69 -3.89
C GLY A 63 30.58 -51.09 -4.48
N ILE A 64 30.69 -51.20 -5.80
CA ILE A 64 30.81 -52.48 -6.51
C ILE A 64 32.18 -52.60 -7.18
N TRP A 65 32.76 -53.80 -7.10
CA TRP A 65 33.99 -54.18 -7.78
C TRP A 65 33.75 -55.41 -8.65
N ASP A 66 34.13 -55.30 -9.93
CA ASP A 66 34.04 -56.38 -10.91
C ASP A 66 35.28 -57.28 -10.88
N CYS A 67 35.07 -58.54 -10.55
CA CYS A 67 36.16 -59.51 -10.51
C CYS A 67 36.45 -60.03 -11.92
N ASN A 68 37.49 -59.50 -12.55
CA ASN A 68 37.86 -59.87 -13.93
C ASN A 68 38.63 -61.21 -14.04
N LYS A 69 38.92 -61.90 -12.93
CA LYS A 69 39.70 -63.15 -12.87
C LYS A 69 39.20 -64.03 -11.73
N SER A 70 39.41 -65.34 -11.80
CA SER A 70 39.11 -66.20 -10.64
C SER A 70 40.12 -65.96 -9.52
N VAL A 71 39.64 -65.68 -8.31
CA VAL A 71 40.43 -65.30 -7.13
C VAL A 71 39.91 -66.02 -5.90
N GLU A 72 40.82 -66.52 -5.06
CA GLU A 72 40.50 -67.02 -3.72
C GLU A 72 40.93 -65.95 -2.70
N ILE A 73 39.98 -65.44 -1.91
CA ILE A 73 40.21 -64.49 -0.82
C ILE A 73 40.22 -65.29 0.47
N LYS A 74 41.37 -65.31 1.15
CA LYS A 74 41.55 -65.96 2.45
C LYS A 74 42.35 -65.08 3.39
N GLY A 75 41.67 -64.54 4.38
CA GLY A 75 42.27 -63.71 5.42
C GLY A 75 41.39 -62.53 5.79
N ASP A 76 42.00 -61.59 6.50
CA ASP A 76 41.28 -60.44 7.03
C ASP A 76 41.12 -59.36 5.95
N ILE A 77 39.88 -58.92 5.70
CA ILE A 77 39.63 -57.74 4.86
C ILE A 77 39.66 -56.51 5.76
N VAL A 78 40.44 -55.50 5.39
CA VAL A 78 40.62 -54.27 6.18
C VAL A 78 40.10 -53.08 5.39
N PHE A 79 39.16 -52.33 5.96
CA PHE A 79 38.68 -51.07 5.41
C PHE A 79 39.41 -49.93 6.10
N HIS A 80 40.00 -49.05 5.31
CA HIS A 80 40.57 -47.78 5.77
C HIS A 80 39.58 -46.69 5.36
N LEU A 81 38.76 -46.21 6.29
CA LEU A 81 37.64 -45.31 6.00
C LEU A 81 37.79 -43.98 6.73
N TYR A 82 37.37 -42.88 6.12
CA TYR A 82 37.38 -41.57 6.74
C TYR A 82 35.96 -41.15 7.16
N PHE A 83 35.80 -40.66 8.39
CA PHE A 83 34.52 -40.16 8.90
C PHE A 83 34.65 -38.79 9.55
N SER A 84 33.66 -37.92 9.36
CA SER A 84 33.57 -36.69 10.16
C SER A 84 33.13 -36.97 11.59
N SER A 85 33.69 -36.22 12.53
CA SER A 85 33.20 -36.14 13.90
C SER A 85 32.56 -34.76 14.10
N THR A 86 31.28 -34.73 14.49
CA THR A 86 30.62 -33.45 14.82
C THR A 86 31.12 -32.96 16.19
N PHE A 87 31.11 -31.65 16.43
CA PHE A 87 31.50 -31.08 17.74
C PHE A 87 30.76 -31.73 18.94
N LEU A 88 29.54 -32.21 18.71
CA LEU A 88 28.71 -32.91 19.70
C LEU A 88 29.21 -34.33 20.03
N THR A 89 29.93 -34.98 19.13
CA THR A 89 30.56 -36.29 19.37
C THR A 89 31.98 -36.15 19.95
N GLN A 90 32.66 -35.02 19.73
CA GLN A 90 34.04 -34.76 20.21
C GLN A 90 34.17 -34.36 21.69
N GLN A 91 33.12 -33.80 22.32
CA GLN A 91 33.14 -33.56 23.77
C GLN A 91 33.07 -34.91 24.50
N ASP A 92 33.69 -35.04 25.70
CA ASP A 92 33.79 -36.24 26.58
C ASP A 92 32.46 -36.97 26.95
N LEU A 93 31.37 -36.73 26.22
CA LEU A 93 30.07 -37.39 26.25
C LEU A 93 30.14 -38.71 25.45
N LEU A 94 30.78 -39.73 26.04
CA LEU A 94 30.89 -41.08 25.47
C LEU A 94 29.55 -41.75 25.10
N ASP A 95 28.41 -41.18 25.49
CA ASP A 95 27.07 -41.78 25.35
C ASP A 95 26.38 -41.55 23.99
N TYR A 96 26.99 -40.82 23.04
CA TYR A 96 26.33 -40.39 21.79
C TYR A 96 27.11 -40.69 20.49
N LYS A 97 28.00 -41.68 20.50
CA LYS A 97 28.80 -42.04 19.31
C LYS A 97 27.97 -42.79 18.27
N ASP A 98 28.20 -42.49 16.99
CA ASP A 98 27.59 -43.23 15.88
C ASP A 98 28.33 -44.56 15.65
N THR A 99 27.64 -45.53 15.07
CA THR A 99 28.21 -46.84 14.72
C THR A 99 28.24 -47.01 13.21
N VAL A 100 29.32 -47.57 12.67
CA VAL A 100 29.44 -47.91 11.25
C VAL A 100 29.30 -49.41 11.09
N ASN A 101 28.40 -49.83 10.21
CA ASN A 101 28.26 -51.20 9.75
C ASN A 101 28.93 -51.34 8.39
N VAL A 102 29.90 -52.25 8.28
CA VAL A 102 30.49 -52.63 6.99
C VAL A 102 30.03 -54.03 6.64
N THR A 103 29.51 -54.21 5.43
CA THR A 103 29.07 -55.52 4.92
C THR A 103 29.60 -55.76 3.50
N VAL A 104 29.98 -56.99 3.19
CA VAL A 104 30.43 -57.47 1.88
C VAL A 104 29.44 -58.50 1.35
N TYR A 105 28.94 -58.26 0.15
CA TYR A 105 28.05 -59.17 -0.57
C TYR A 105 28.73 -59.70 -1.84
N LEU A 106 28.45 -60.95 -2.19
CA LEU A 106 28.82 -61.58 -3.44
C LEU A 106 27.64 -61.54 -4.40
N ILE A 107 27.86 -61.05 -5.62
CA ILE A 107 26.92 -61.16 -6.73
C ILE A 107 27.55 -62.11 -7.75
N LYS A 108 26.97 -63.30 -7.90
CA LYS A 108 27.48 -64.30 -8.86
C LYS A 108 27.19 -63.85 -10.28
N ASN A 109 28.09 -64.17 -11.20
CA ASN A 109 27.93 -63.88 -12.63
C ASN A 109 26.56 -64.36 -13.15
N GLY A 110 25.73 -63.43 -13.65
CA GLY A 110 24.37 -63.70 -14.14
C GLY A 110 23.26 -63.76 -13.06
N SER A 111 23.58 -63.50 -11.80
CA SER A 111 22.62 -63.26 -10.71
C SER A 111 22.41 -61.77 -10.50
N ILE A 112 21.18 -61.38 -10.14
CA ILE A 112 20.84 -60.02 -9.69
C ILE A 112 20.65 -59.95 -8.17
N SER A 113 20.78 -61.07 -7.45
CA SER A 113 20.57 -61.12 -6.01
C SER A 113 21.91 -61.21 -5.28
N PRO A 114 22.22 -60.25 -4.39
CA PRO A 114 23.44 -60.25 -3.58
C PRO A 114 23.34 -61.24 -2.41
N GLU A 115 24.37 -62.05 -2.21
CA GLU A 115 24.51 -62.99 -1.09
C GLU A 115 25.52 -62.45 -0.08
N GLU A 116 25.14 -62.28 1.20
CA GLU A 116 26.07 -61.81 2.25
C GLU A 116 27.23 -62.80 2.40
N VAL A 117 28.47 -62.31 2.33
CA VAL A 117 29.67 -63.14 2.49
C VAL A 117 29.77 -63.60 3.94
N LYS A 118 30.13 -64.87 4.15
CA LYS A 118 30.36 -65.40 5.50
C LYS A 118 31.51 -64.65 6.18
N ASN A 119 31.30 -64.19 7.41
CA ASN A 119 32.20 -63.26 8.13
C ASN A 119 32.38 -61.90 7.41
N GLY A 120 31.54 -61.60 6.43
CA GLY A 120 31.60 -60.38 5.62
C GLY A 120 30.94 -59.17 6.27
N LYS A 121 30.60 -59.20 7.58
CA LYS A 121 29.88 -58.14 8.27
C LYS A 121 30.49 -57.82 9.64
N THR A 122 30.67 -56.54 9.93
CA THR A 122 31.06 -56.05 11.27
C THR A 122 30.46 -54.68 11.57
N SER A 123 30.50 -54.29 12.84
CA SER A 123 30.02 -53.01 13.35
C SER A 123 31.07 -52.40 14.28
N VAL A 124 31.42 -51.13 14.07
CA VAL A 124 32.43 -50.41 14.87
C VAL A 124 31.87 -49.05 15.28
N GLU A 125 32.09 -48.67 16.54
CA GLU A 125 31.72 -47.34 17.05
C GLU A 125 32.78 -46.31 16.64
N ILE A 126 32.38 -45.16 16.10
CA ILE A 126 33.31 -44.11 15.67
C ILE A 126 33.83 -43.39 16.93
N GLU A 127 35.12 -43.51 17.21
CA GLU A 127 35.77 -42.83 18.33
C GLU A 127 36.43 -41.52 17.89
N PRO A 128 35.96 -40.35 18.33
CA PRO A 128 36.56 -39.07 17.95
C PRO A 128 37.90 -38.86 18.65
N GLU A 129 38.89 -38.36 17.93
CA GLU A 129 40.14 -37.90 18.51
C GLU A 129 39.90 -36.67 19.39
N SER A 130 40.34 -36.73 20.66
CA SER A 130 40.12 -35.66 21.66
C SER A 130 40.81 -34.32 21.36
N SER A 131 41.67 -34.28 20.33
CA SER A 131 42.38 -33.09 19.86
C SER A 131 42.74 -33.16 18.36
N GLY A 132 42.01 -33.96 17.58
CA GLY A 132 42.32 -34.27 16.17
C GLY A 132 41.58 -33.40 15.15
N GLU A 133 41.72 -33.74 13.88
CA GLU A 133 41.06 -33.09 12.75
C GLU A 133 39.55 -33.43 12.70
N LEU A 134 38.76 -32.59 12.00
CA LEU A 134 37.30 -32.76 11.86
C LEU A 134 36.91 -34.09 11.18
N VAL A 135 37.75 -34.56 10.27
CA VAL A 135 37.62 -35.85 9.59
C VAL A 135 38.78 -36.74 10.02
N GLN A 136 38.48 -37.98 10.38
CA GLN A 136 39.45 -38.91 10.96
C GLN A 136 39.38 -40.28 10.29
N GLY A 137 40.53 -40.93 10.19
CA GLY A 137 40.65 -42.30 9.69
C GLY A 137 40.18 -43.33 10.72
N CYS A 138 39.47 -44.35 10.24
CA CYS A 138 38.95 -45.47 11.02
C CYS A 138 39.24 -46.77 10.27
N ASP A 139 40.04 -47.64 10.90
CA ASP A 139 40.35 -48.97 10.38
C ASP A 139 39.32 -49.98 10.88
N ILE A 140 38.57 -50.59 9.95
CA ILE A 140 37.54 -51.59 10.24
C ILE A 140 37.97 -52.92 9.65
N LYS A 141 38.02 -53.96 10.49
CA LYS A 141 38.53 -55.29 10.12
C LYS A 141 37.42 -56.34 10.09
N LEU A 142 37.32 -57.08 8.99
CA LEU A 142 36.54 -58.32 8.86
C LEU A 142 37.48 -59.52 9.03
N GLU A 143 37.27 -60.30 10.08
CA GLU A 143 38.16 -61.43 10.43
C GLU A 143 37.78 -62.71 9.70
N ASP A 144 38.79 -63.46 9.25
CA ASP A 144 38.64 -64.81 8.68
C ASP A 144 37.61 -64.88 7.51
N VAL A 145 37.71 -63.96 6.54
CA VAL A 145 36.89 -64.01 5.31
C VAL A 145 37.45 -65.10 4.38
N ASP A 146 36.58 -66.01 3.94
CA ASP A 146 36.89 -67.10 3.00
C ASP A 146 35.89 -67.07 1.84
N LEU A 147 36.36 -66.64 0.67
CA LEU A 147 35.52 -66.43 -0.51
C LEU A 147 36.23 -66.86 -1.80
N ASN A 148 35.53 -67.60 -2.65
CA ASN A 148 36.00 -67.97 -3.98
C ASN A 148 35.24 -67.18 -5.04
N LEU A 149 35.94 -66.33 -5.78
CA LEU A 149 35.43 -65.54 -6.89
C LEU A 149 35.79 -66.20 -8.22
N THR A 150 34.85 -66.19 -9.15
CA THR A 150 35.06 -66.53 -10.56
C THR A 150 35.06 -65.28 -11.43
N ALA A 151 35.66 -65.36 -12.62
CA ALA A 151 35.64 -64.24 -13.55
C ALA A 151 34.19 -63.84 -13.91
N GLY A 152 33.84 -62.60 -13.65
CA GLY A 152 32.50 -62.03 -13.79
C GLY A 152 31.64 -62.05 -12.52
N ASP A 153 32.13 -62.58 -11.40
CA ASP A 153 31.51 -62.33 -10.09
C ASP A 153 31.82 -60.89 -9.64
N LYS A 154 30.93 -60.31 -8.83
CA LYS A 154 31.10 -58.95 -8.29
C LYS A 154 31.08 -58.96 -6.78
N LEU A 155 31.85 -58.07 -6.18
CA LEU A 155 31.76 -57.76 -4.75
C LEU A 155 31.04 -56.43 -4.55
N LEU A 156 30.03 -56.42 -3.70
CA LEU A 156 29.32 -55.23 -3.26
C LEU A 156 29.72 -54.93 -1.81
N PHE A 157 30.37 -53.79 -1.61
CA PHE A 157 30.77 -53.25 -0.32
C PHE A 157 29.73 -52.24 0.14
N THR A 158 29.18 -52.41 1.33
CA THR A 158 28.25 -51.45 1.92
C THR A 158 28.81 -50.88 3.21
N ILE A 159 28.85 -49.55 3.33
CA ILE A 159 29.26 -48.82 4.53
C ILE A 159 28.04 -48.05 5.03
N GLU A 160 27.41 -48.51 6.10
CA GLU A 160 26.19 -47.93 6.66
C GLU A 160 26.46 -47.26 8.01
N VAL A 161 26.22 -45.94 8.08
CA VAL A 161 26.27 -45.20 9.35
C VAL A 161 24.94 -45.36 10.09
N ILE A 162 25.02 -45.80 11.34
CA ILE A 162 23.93 -45.96 12.29
C ILE A 162 24.01 -44.83 13.31
N GLN A 163 22.98 -43.98 13.28
CA GLN A 163 22.91 -42.77 14.10
C GLN A 163 22.62 -43.11 15.56
N SER A 164 23.32 -42.46 16.48
CA SER A 164 22.99 -42.47 17.91
C SER A 164 21.81 -41.53 18.25
N ASP A 165 21.15 -41.77 19.38
CA ASP A 165 20.11 -40.88 19.90
C ASP A 165 20.73 -39.64 20.56
N LYS A 166 20.95 -38.60 19.76
CA LYS A 166 21.62 -37.37 20.20
C LYS A 166 20.67 -36.44 20.98
N PRO A 167 21.20 -35.58 21.86
CA PRO A 167 20.38 -34.66 22.66
C PRO A 167 19.44 -33.75 21.85
N GLY A 168 19.88 -33.33 20.65
CA GLY A 168 19.07 -32.53 19.72
C GLY A 168 17.81 -33.25 19.25
N GLY A 169 17.91 -34.52 18.84
CA GLY A 169 16.76 -35.31 18.42
C GLY A 169 15.81 -35.62 19.58
N ALA A 170 16.34 -35.93 20.76
CA ALA A 170 15.53 -36.12 21.97
C ALA A 170 14.78 -34.86 22.39
N PHE A 171 15.39 -33.68 22.23
CA PHE A 171 14.75 -32.40 22.48
C PHE A 171 13.59 -32.13 21.51
N VAL A 172 13.80 -32.36 20.22
CA VAL A 172 12.77 -32.15 19.19
C VAL A 172 11.61 -33.11 19.39
N ALA A 173 11.89 -34.38 19.64
CA ALA A 173 10.85 -35.37 19.93
C ALA A 173 9.98 -34.99 21.14
N ARG A 174 10.59 -34.47 22.22
CA ARG A 174 9.86 -34.04 23.42
C ARG A 174 9.07 -32.75 23.25
N ASN A 175 9.48 -31.88 22.33
CA ASN A 175 8.89 -30.56 22.15
C ASN A 175 8.11 -30.41 20.84
N TYR A 176 7.92 -31.50 20.08
CA TYR A 176 7.33 -31.50 18.75
C TYR A 176 6.04 -30.68 18.64
N ASP A 177 5.05 -30.92 19.51
CA ASP A 177 3.78 -30.17 19.47
C ASP A 177 3.96 -28.66 19.68
N LYS A 178 4.96 -28.26 20.48
CA LYS A 178 5.30 -26.84 20.69
C LYS A 178 6.04 -26.26 19.51
N ILE A 179 6.88 -27.07 18.85
CA ILE A 179 7.62 -26.70 17.64
C ILE A 179 6.64 -26.49 16.50
N MET A 180 5.74 -27.44 16.26
CA MET A 180 4.69 -27.36 15.23
C MET A 180 3.81 -26.13 15.42
N LYS A 181 3.36 -25.83 16.65
CA LYS A 181 2.58 -24.61 16.94
C LYS A 181 3.36 -23.31 16.73
N ARG A 182 4.69 -23.33 16.85
CA ARG A 182 5.53 -22.16 16.57
C ARG A 182 5.78 -22.00 15.08
N LEU A 183 5.97 -23.10 14.35
CA LEU A 183 6.07 -23.12 12.90
C LEU A 183 4.77 -22.68 12.25
N GLU A 184 3.61 -23.11 12.77
CA GLU A 184 2.29 -22.65 12.34
C GLU A 184 2.14 -21.13 12.48
N ARG A 185 2.53 -20.58 13.64
CA ARG A 185 2.53 -19.13 13.86
C ARG A 185 3.53 -18.39 12.98
N LEU A 186 4.68 -19.00 12.71
CA LEU A 186 5.71 -18.42 11.85
C LEU A 186 5.26 -18.42 10.40
N ALA A 187 4.68 -19.51 9.91
CA ALA A 187 4.07 -19.60 8.58
C ALA A 187 2.96 -18.58 8.43
N ASP A 188 2.04 -18.50 9.40
CA ASP A 188 1.00 -17.46 9.46
C ASP A 188 1.58 -16.04 9.42
N LEU A 189 2.70 -15.78 10.09
CA LEU A 189 3.35 -14.46 10.10
C LEU A 189 4.04 -14.16 8.76
N LEU A 190 4.64 -15.18 8.14
CA LEU A 190 5.37 -15.08 6.88
C LEU A 190 4.42 -14.97 5.67
N GLU A 191 3.33 -15.74 5.64
CA GLU A 191 2.26 -15.64 4.64
C GLU A 191 1.54 -14.29 4.71
N ARG A 192 1.56 -13.62 5.87
CA ARG A 192 0.98 -12.27 6.06
C ARG A 192 1.98 -11.14 5.94
N SER A 193 3.24 -11.45 5.62
CA SER A 193 4.33 -10.46 5.61
C SER A 193 4.26 -9.49 4.43
N GLY A 194 3.48 -9.79 3.38
CA GLY A 194 3.35 -8.96 2.17
C GLY A 194 4.58 -9.01 1.24
N VAL A 195 5.67 -9.67 1.66
CA VAL A 195 6.88 -9.86 0.87
C VAL A 195 6.77 -11.20 0.13
N PRO A 196 6.68 -11.24 -1.21
CA PRO A 196 6.42 -12.45 -1.98
C PRO A 196 7.34 -13.63 -1.63
N GLU A 197 8.62 -13.37 -1.37
CA GLU A 197 9.62 -14.38 -1.01
C GLU A 197 9.36 -14.95 0.39
N LEU A 198 8.96 -14.11 1.34
CA LEU A 198 8.61 -14.55 2.69
C LEU A 198 7.25 -15.24 2.71
N VAL A 199 6.30 -14.80 1.88
CA VAL A 199 5.02 -15.49 1.68
C VAL A 199 5.27 -16.89 1.12
N GLN A 200 6.15 -17.05 0.12
CA GLN A 200 6.55 -18.36 -0.41
C GLN A 200 7.26 -19.24 0.64
N ILE A 201 8.06 -18.65 1.53
CA ILE A 201 8.66 -19.38 2.65
C ILE A 201 7.57 -19.81 3.65
N GLY A 202 6.59 -18.95 3.93
CA GLY A 202 5.43 -19.25 4.77
C GLY A 202 4.59 -20.39 4.19
N GLU A 203 4.23 -20.30 2.91
CA GLU A 203 3.53 -21.35 2.15
C GLU A 203 4.33 -22.65 2.12
N GLY A 204 5.65 -22.57 1.98
CA GLY A 204 6.55 -23.72 2.07
C GLY A 204 6.54 -24.39 3.44
N ILE A 205 6.55 -23.61 4.53
CA ILE A 205 6.44 -24.13 5.90
C ILE A 205 5.07 -24.77 6.11
N THR A 206 3.98 -24.14 5.65
CA THR A 206 2.62 -24.69 5.69
C THR A 206 2.52 -26.00 4.94
N LEU A 207 3.03 -26.06 3.71
CA LEU A 207 3.07 -27.27 2.90
C LEU A 207 3.86 -28.40 3.59
N VAL A 208 5.01 -28.10 4.20
CA VAL A 208 5.77 -29.09 4.97
C VAL A 208 4.95 -29.61 6.16
N MET A 209 4.30 -28.74 6.92
CA MET A 209 3.47 -29.15 8.07
C MET A 209 2.25 -29.99 7.65
N GLU A 210 1.58 -29.63 6.56
CA GLU A 210 0.47 -30.39 5.99
C GLU A 210 0.91 -31.80 5.58
N ASN A 211 2.05 -31.92 4.90
CA ASN A 211 2.61 -33.22 4.53
C ASN A 211 3.02 -34.04 5.77
N LEU A 212 3.66 -33.44 6.77
CA LEU A 212 3.99 -34.13 8.03
C LEU A 212 2.72 -34.70 8.71
N SER A 213 1.63 -33.95 8.67
CA SER A 213 0.32 -34.40 9.17
C SER A 213 -0.30 -35.49 8.29
N GLU A 214 -0.21 -35.40 6.97
CA GLU A 214 -0.79 -36.36 6.02
C GLU A 214 -0.14 -37.76 6.14
N PHE A 215 1.17 -37.80 6.38
CA PHE A 215 1.95 -39.04 6.50
C PHE A 215 2.01 -39.63 7.93
N ASP A 216 1.23 -39.09 8.88
CA ASP A 216 1.23 -39.52 10.30
C ASP A 216 2.64 -39.48 10.94
N ILE A 217 3.39 -38.41 10.63
CA ILE A 217 4.75 -38.21 11.13
C ILE A 217 4.68 -37.58 12.52
N GLN A 218 5.33 -38.25 13.48
CA GLN A 218 5.33 -37.86 14.89
C GLN A 218 6.66 -37.22 15.29
N GLY A 219 6.70 -36.54 16.44
CA GLY A 219 7.90 -35.88 16.93
C GLY A 219 9.11 -36.78 17.08
N GLU A 220 8.90 -38.05 17.41
CA GLU A 220 9.96 -39.05 17.48
C GLU A 220 10.62 -39.32 16.12
N ASP A 221 9.85 -39.25 15.03
CA ASP A 221 10.35 -39.44 13.67
C ASP A 221 11.18 -38.23 13.23
N VAL A 222 10.74 -37.01 13.57
CA VAL A 222 11.50 -35.76 13.32
C VAL A 222 12.75 -35.69 14.20
N GLY A 223 12.68 -36.18 15.45
CA GLY A 223 13.84 -36.28 16.33
C GLY A 223 14.94 -37.19 15.75
N LYS A 224 14.55 -38.29 15.10
CA LYS A 224 15.50 -39.19 14.41
C LYS A 224 16.19 -38.51 13.22
N LEU A 225 15.47 -37.67 12.49
CA LEU A 225 16.10 -36.87 11.44
C LEU A 225 17.13 -35.88 12.00
N VAL A 226 16.85 -35.24 13.12
CA VAL A 226 17.84 -34.34 13.74
C VAL A 226 19.10 -35.13 14.10
N ASN A 227 18.95 -36.36 14.60
CA ASN A 227 20.09 -37.24 14.89
C ASN A 227 20.91 -37.61 13.65
N VAL A 228 20.24 -37.71 12.48
CA VAL A 228 20.86 -37.89 11.16
C VAL A 228 21.67 -36.67 10.74
N LEU A 229 21.12 -35.46 10.83
CA LEU A 229 21.78 -34.22 10.40
C LEU A 229 23.06 -33.91 11.19
N VAL A 230 23.12 -34.38 12.44
CA VAL A 230 24.30 -34.23 13.30
C VAL A 230 25.09 -35.54 13.42
N SER A 231 24.89 -36.48 12.49
CA SER A 231 25.64 -37.74 12.41
C SER A 231 26.96 -37.61 11.65
N SER A 232 27.82 -38.59 11.84
CA SER A 232 29.08 -38.77 11.12
C SER A 232 28.82 -39.03 9.63
N ALA A 233 29.59 -38.40 8.75
CA ALA A 233 29.54 -38.63 7.31
C ALA A 233 30.80 -39.39 6.85
N PHE A 234 30.65 -40.33 5.91
CA PHE A 234 31.73 -41.09 5.30
C PHE A 234 32.38 -40.29 4.16
N TYR A 235 33.71 -40.11 4.14
CA TYR A 235 34.44 -39.36 3.12
C TYR A 235 35.25 -40.29 2.20
N TYR A 236 35.30 -40.02 0.90
CA TYR A 236 35.95 -40.87 -0.10
C TYR A 236 36.31 -40.13 -1.40
N GLY A 237 37.06 -40.79 -2.29
CA GLY A 237 37.26 -40.38 -3.68
C GLY A 237 38.21 -39.19 -3.93
N SER A 238 38.96 -38.76 -2.92
CA SER A 238 39.96 -37.68 -3.01
C SER A 238 41.33 -38.09 -2.48
N ASP A 239 42.35 -37.28 -2.79
CA ASP A 239 43.72 -37.44 -2.28
C ASP A 239 43.80 -37.21 -0.76
N SER A 240 42.93 -36.35 -0.22
CA SER A 240 42.83 -36.04 1.21
C SER A 240 42.14 -37.14 2.00
N TYR A 241 41.14 -37.81 1.41
CA TYR A 241 40.34 -38.86 2.04
C TYR A 241 40.24 -40.09 1.13
N ASN A 242 41.36 -40.80 1.01
CA ASN A 242 41.51 -41.98 0.15
C ASN A 242 40.91 -43.26 0.77
N SER A 243 39.62 -43.22 1.12
CA SER A 243 38.92 -44.37 1.66
C SER A 243 39.08 -45.59 0.74
N SER A 244 39.46 -46.72 1.33
CA SER A 244 39.82 -47.93 0.59
C SER A 244 39.50 -49.21 1.35
N VAL A 245 39.48 -50.33 0.63
CA VAL A 245 39.39 -51.69 1.14
C VAL A 245 40.58 -52.50 0.69
N PHE A 246 41.29 -53.07 1.65
CA PHE A 246 42.43 -53.95 1.47
C PHE A 246 41.98 -55.41 1.57
N ILE A 247 42.33 -56.20 0.55
CA ILE A 247 42.01 -57.62 0.42
C ILE A 247 43.33 -58.40 0.28
N PRO A 248 43.70 -59.25 1.25
CA PRO A 248 44.97 -59.96 1.24
C PRO A 248 44.97 -61.15 0.27
N ASN A 249 46.17 -61.48 -0.24
CA ASN A 249 46.48 -62.72 -0.95
C ASN A 249 45.64 -63.02 -2.21
N VAL A 250 45.26 -61.98 -2.96
CA VAL A 250 44.63 -62.14 -4.28
C VAL A 250 45.69 -62.58 -5.30
N LEU A 251 45.72 -63.87 -5.65
CA LEU A 251 46.65 -64.44 -6.65
C LEU A 251 48.15 -64.22 -6.35
N GLY A 252 48.53 -64.01 -5.09
CA GLY A 252 49.92 -63.86 -4.65
C GLY A 252 50.37 -62.42 -4.40
N ASP A 253 49.52 -61.43 -4.70
CA ASP A 253 49.71 -60.02 -4.35
C ASP A 253 48.56 -59.52 -3.47
N ASN A 254 48.77 -58.41 -2.77
CA ASN A 254 47.71 -57.76 -2.01
C ASN A 254 46.94 -56.79 -2.91
N LEU A 255 45.62 -56.74 -2.78
CA LEU A 255 44.75 -55.89 -3.56
C LEU A 255 44.21 -54.76 -2.67
N THR A 256 44.39 -53.51 -3.09
CA THR A 256 43.74 -52.34 -2.47
C THR A 256 42.77 -51.76 -3.48
N LEU A 257 41.52 -51.59 -3.09
CA LEU A 257 40.47 -50.99 -3.91
C LEU A 257 40.00 -49.69 -3.26
N TYR A 258 39.92 -48.62 -4.03
CA TYR A 258 39.52 -47.29 -3.59
C TYR A 258 38.06 -47.01 -3.94
N PHE A 259 37.35 -46.36 -3.02
CA PHE A 259 35.96 -45.96 -3.23
C PHE A 259 35.89 -44.72 -4.14
N GLN A 260 35.24 -44.84 -5.30
CA GLN A 260 35.15 -43.78 -6.31
C GLN A 260 33.78 -43.10 -6.31
N ASN A 261 33.70 -41.87 -6.84
CA ASN A 261 32.42 -41.17 -7.04
C ASN A 261 31.72 -41.56 -8.37
N SER A 262 32.38 -42.29 -9.26
CA SER A 262 31.80 -42.76 -10.51
C SER A 262 30.67 -43.79 -10.28
N LEU A 263 29.53 -43.63 -10.97
CA LEU A 263 28.43 -44.60 -10.93
C LEU A 263 28.81 -45.88 -11.70
N ASP A 264 28.37 -47.02 -11.20
CA ASP A 264 28.39 -48.28 -11.94
C ASP A 264 27.29 -48.26 -13.01
N GLU A 265 27.62 -48.58 -14.26
CA GLU A 265 26.66 -48.50 -15.38
C GLU A 265 25.58 -49.60 -15.34
N GLU A 266 25.81 -50.71 -14.62
CA GLU A 266 24.90 -51.86 -14.59
C GLU A 266 23.91 -51.78 -13.41
N TYR A 267 24.37 -51.29 -12.26
CA TYR A 267 23.60 -51.26 -11.01
C TYR A 267 23.38 -49.85 -10.47
N GLY A 268 24.09 -48.85 -10.96
CA GLY A 268 23.96 -47.46 -10.53
C GLY A 268 23.02 -46.65 -11.43
N ASP A 269 22.10 -45.93 -10.80
CA ASP A 269 21.39 -44.81 -11.42
C ASP A 269 21.43 -43.58 -10.48
N GLU A 270 20.92 -42.43 -10.94
CA GLU A 270 20.92 -41.19 -10.14
C GLU A 270 20.17 -41.32 -8.80
N LEU A 271 19.26 -42.29 -8.67
CA LEU A 271 18.34 -42.45 -7.54
C LEU A 271 18.79 -43.56 -6.57
N SER A 272 19.61 -44.49 -7.04
CA SER A 272 20.24 -45.57 -6.29
C SER A 272 21.72 -45.66 -6.69
N PRO A 273 22.56 -44.70 -6.24
CA PRO A 273 23.92 -44.58 -6.74
C PRO A 273 24.81 -45.68 -6.16
N ILE A 274 24.86 -46.82 -6.84
CA ILE A 274 25.91 -47.81 -6.67
C ILE A 274 27.13 -47.32 -7.44
N ARG A 275 28.26 -47.24 -6.75
CA ARG A 275 29.48 -46.61 -7.25
C ARG A 275 30.57 -47.63 -7.52
N ILE A 276 31.54 -47.24 -8.32
CA ILE A 276 32.69 -48.08 -8.64
C ILE A 276 33.66 -48.12 -7.45
N VAL A 277 34.23 -49.29 -7.19
CA VAL A 277 35.39 -49.48 -6.32
C VAL A 277 36.45 -50.21 -7.16
N ASP A 278 37.62 -49.61 -7.32
CA ASP A 278 38.65 -50.16 -8.22
C ASP A 278 40.08 -49.88 -7.72
N GLU A 279 41.09 -50.38 -8.43
CA GLU A 279 42.51 -50.28 -8.07
C GLU A 279 43.12 -48.88 -8.32
N THR A 280 42.36 -47.95 -8.91
CA THR A 280 42.84 -46.62 -9.26
C THR A 280 42.82 -45.72 -8.03
N ASP A 281 43.98 -45.16 -7.67
CA ASP A 281 44.05 -44.15 -6.62
C ASP A 281 43.22 -42.92 -7.07
N PRO A 282 42.33 -42.35 -6.22
CA PRO A 282 41.76 -41.04 -6.49
C PRO A 282 42.88 -40.02 -6.79
N SER A 283 42.62 -39.10 -7.71
CA SER A 283 43.57 -38.05 -8.16
C SER A 283 42.93 -36.67 -8.24
N GLY A 284 41.86 -36.48 -7.46
CA GLY A 284 41.00 -35.30 -7.49
C GLY A 284 41.07 -34.50 -6.19
N ASP A 285 41.05 -33.17 -6.32
CA ASP A 285 41.01 -32.22 -5.19
C ASP A 285 39.63 -32.14 -4.50
N VAL A 286 38.64 -32.91 -4.95
CA VAL A 286 37.24 -32.82 -4.50
C VAL A 286 36.91 -33.94 -3.52
N ASP A 287 36.64 -33.57 -2.27
CA ASP A 287 36.23 -34.49 -1.21
C ASP A 287 34.75 -34.88 -1.35
N TYR A 288 34.47 -36.15 -1.59
CA TYR A 288 33.10 -36.66 -1.61
C TYR A 288 32.69 -37.17 -0.23
N SER A 289 31.41 -36.98 0.13
CA SER A 289 30.85 -37.51 1.38
C SER A 289 29.55 -38.32 1.17
N TRP A 290 29.25 -39.21 2.11
CA TRP A 290 28.01 -39.98 2.17
C TRP A 290 27.46 -40.04 3.62
N PRO A 291 26.22 -39.58 3.90
CA PRO A 291 25.33 -38.89 2.97
C PRO A 291 26.01 -37.64 2.39
N PRO A 292 25.69 -37.24 1.14
CA PRO A 292 26.31 -36.10 0.50
C PRO A 292 26.02 -34.83 1.31
N VAL A 293 27.03 -34.36 2.04
CA VAL A 293 26.95 -33.09 2.79
C VAL A 293 26.75 -31.93 1.81
N ALA A 294 27.30 -32.07 0.59
CA ALA A 294 27.15 -31.15 -0.54
C ALA A 294 25.72 -31.05 -1.12
N PHE A 295 24.81 -32.01 -0.86
CA PHE A 295 23.43 -31.91 -1.36
C PHE A 295 22.56 -30.94 -0.53
N ILE A 296 23.03 -30.53 0.65
CA ILE A 296 22.42 -29.46 1.46
C ILE A 296 23.00 -28.09 1.06
N PHE A 297 24.20 -28.05 0.48
CA PHE A 297 24.97 -26.84 0.22
C PHE A 297 25.70 -26.98 -1.12
N GLY A 298 25.06 -26.50 -2.19
CA GLY A 298 25.60 -26.58 -3.54
C GLY A 298 27.05 -26.08 -3.65
N GLU A 299 27.79 -26.69 -4.57
CA GLU A 299 29.19 -26.39 -4.91
C GLU A 299 29.44 -24.87 -4.99
N THR A 300 30.07 -24.33 -3.96
CA THR A 300 30.74 -23.04 -4.00
C THR A 300 32.04 -23.18 -3.20
N ASP A 301 33.15 -22.72 -3.79
CA ASP A 301 34.55 -22.86 -3.35
C ASP A 301 34.90 -22.12 -2.05
N ASN A 302 33.97 -21.99 -1.09
CA ASN A 302 34.12 -21.09 0.05
C ASN A 302 33.79 -21.81 1.37
N GLU A 303 34.81 -22.40 2.01
CA GLU A 303 34.75 -23.03 3.34
C GLU A 303 34.20 -22.08 4.44
N GLU A 304 34.31 -20.76 4.25
CA GLU A 304 33.78 -19.74 5.17
C GLU A 304 32.24 -19.68 5.16
N LEU A 305 31.59 -19.92 4.01
CA LEU A 305 30.12 -19.82 3.89
C LEU A 305 29.40 -21.05 4.48
N GLN A 306 30.02 -22.23 4.40
CA GLN A 306 29.49 -23.49 4.93
C GLN A 306 29.41 -23.47 6.47
N ASN A 307 30.43 -22.89 7.12
CA ASN A 307 30.45 -22.73 8.58
C ASN A 307 29.53 -21.61 9.07
N GLU A 308 29.37 -20.53 8.31
CA GLU A 308 28.48 -19.43 8.71
C GLU A 308 27.00 -19.77 8.57
N PHE A 309 26.57 -20.47 7.51
CA PHE A 309 25.16 -20.86 7.38
C PHE A 309 24.76 -21.93 8.40
N LEU A 310 25.60 -22.95 8.64
CA LEU A 310 25.29 -23.98 9.63
C LEU A 310 25.31 -23.40 11.04
N ASN A 311 26.25 -22.51 11.37
CA ASN A 311 26.22 -21.78 12.64
C ASN A 311 25.01 -20.85 12.71
N TRP A 312 24.66 -20.12 11.65
CA TRP A 312 23.49 -19.24 11.61
C TRP A 312 22.19 -20.02 11.75
N PHE A 313 22.01 -21.13 11.03
CA PHE A 313 20.81 -21.98 11.08
C PHE A 313 20.68 -22.71 12.42
N THR A 314 21.80 -23.19 12.98
CA THR A 314 21.83 -23.82 14.31
C THR A 314 21.59 -22.77 15.41
N LEU A 315 22.19 -21.58 15.31
CA LEU A 315 21.93 -20.44 16.21
C LEU A 315 20.49 -19.93 16.06
N TRP A 316 19.92 -19.92 14.85
CA TRP A 316 18.56 -19.51 14.57
C TRP A 316 17.53 -20.52 15.09
N MET A 317 17.78 -21.83 14.92
CA MET A 317 16.99 -22.89 15.54
C MET A 317 17.09 -22.85 17.06
N LEU A 318 18.28 -22.70 17.64
CA LEU A 318 18.48 -22.55 19.09
C LEU A 318 17.82 -21.29 19.65
N TYR A 319 17.86 -20.17 18.91
CA TYR A 319 17.24 -18.89 19.23
C TYR A 319 15.71 -18.93 19.12
N SER A 320 15.17 -19.67 18.15
CA SER A 320 13.73 -19.82 17.93
C SER A 320 13.09 -20.87 18.86
N LEU A 321 13.89 -21.82 19.35
CA LEU A 321 13.47 -22.89 20.26
C LEU A 321 13.64 -22.51 21.73
N GLY A 322 14.68 -21.76 22.09
CA GLY A 322 14.89 -21.20 23.41
C GLY A 322 14.20 -19.84 23.54
N GLY A 323 13.02 -19.79 24.17
CA GLY A 323 12.44 -18.55 24.66
C GLY A 323 13.25 -17.97 25.83
N GLY A 324 14.52 -17.67 25.58
CA GLY A 324 15.45 -17.04 26.49
C GLY A 324 16.26 -16.06 25.68
N GLU A 325 16.36 -14.84 26.18
CA GLU A 325 17.27 -13.79 25.74
C GLU A 325 18.57 -14.39 25.18
N LYS A 326 18.99 -13.94 23.98
CA LYS A 326 20.39 -14.02 23.56
C LYS A 326 21.23 -13.61 24.78
N PRO A 327 22.14 -14.44 25.32
CA PRO A 327 23.29 -13.84 25.98
C PRO A 327 24.01 -13.15 24.83
N SER A 328 23.91 -11.83 24.81
CA SER A 328 24.92 -11.01 24.17
C SER A 328 26.29 -11.60 24.55
N PRO A 329 27.29 -11.65 23.65
CA PRO A 329 28.66 -11.94 24.05
C PRO A 329 29.15 -11.01 25.18
N GLU A 330 28.39 -9.98 25.53
CA GLU A 330 28.60 -9.08 26.68
C GLU A 330 28.15 -9.62 28.05
N ASN A 331 27.48 -10.77 28.15
CA ASN A 331 26.85 -11.13 29.42
C ASN A 331 27.71 -12.03 30.32
N LEU A 332 28.65 -12.84 29.81
CA LEU A 332 29.52 -13.66 30.66
C LEU A 332 30.88 -12.99 30.86
N VAL A 333 31.19 -12.56 32.07
CA VAL A 333 32.44 -11.86 32.40
C VAL A 333 33.22 -12.63 33.45
N THR A 334 34.49 -12.97 33.16
CA THR A 334 35.40 -13.62 34.13
C THR A 334 36.43 -12.62 34.63
N TYR A 335 36.43 -12.33 35.93
CA TYR A 335 37.45 -11.53 36.58
C TYR A 335 38.48 -12.40 37.31
N TYR A 336 39.74 -12.30 36.92
CA TYR A 336 40.88 -12.99 37.55
C TYR A 336 41.41 -12.20 38.75
N LEU A 337 41.85 -12.91 39.80
CA LEU A 337 42.35 -12.32 41.03
C LEU A 337 43.82 -11.89 40.90
N TYR A 338 44.15 -10.68 41.38
CA TYR A 338 45.50 -10.11 41.38
C TYR A 338 46.00 -9.71 42.78
N SER A 339 47.32 -9.59 42.93
CA SER A 339 47.98 -9.35 44.23
C SER A 339 47.81 -7.94 44.78
N ASN A 340 47.35 -7.00 43.95
CA ASN A 340 47.00 -5.64 44.37
C ASN A 340 45.59 -5.53 45.00
N GLY A 341 44.91 -6.66 45.25
CA GLY A 341 43.55 -6.68 45.78
C GLY A 341 42.50 -6.25 44.75
N LYS A 342 42.83 -6.27 43.46
CA LYS A 342 41.88 -6.03 42.36
C LYS A 342 41.61 -7.32 41.58
N MET A 343 40.50 -7.31 40.86
CA MET A 343 40.17 -8.33 39.87
C MET A 343 39.80 -7.65 38.54
N ASN A 344 40.16 -8.26 37.41
CA ASN A 344 39.90 -7.74 36.07
C ASN A 344 39.81 -8.88 35.05
N GLU A 345 39.41 -8.57 33.82
CA GLU A 345 39.12 -9.55 32.75
C GLU A 345 40.38 -10.13 32.10
N THR A 346 41.55 -9.53 32.33
CA THR A 346 42.79 -10.00 31.73
C THR A 346 43.22 -11.28 32.41
N SER A 347 43.47 -12.34 31.63
CA SER A 347 43.98 -13.62 32.16
C SER A 347 45.45 -13.48 32.60
N PRO A 348 45.83 -14.00 33.78
CA PRO A 348 47.18 -13.85 34.32
C PRO A 348 48.23 -14.58 33.48
N GLN A 349 49.28 -13.86 33.09
CA GLN A 349 50.37 -14.40 32.25
C GLN A 349 51.61 -14.86 33.02
N GLY A 350 51.65 -14.68 34.34
CA GLY A 350 52.81 -15.02 35.16
C GLY A 350 53.02 -16.53 35.30
N ASP A 351 54.29 -16.96 35.33
CA ASP A 351 54.66 -18.37 35.48
C ASP A 351 54.64 -18.84 36.95
N SER A 352 54.49 -17.94 37.93
CA SER A 352 54.51 -18.26 39.35
C SER A 352 53.30 -17.69 40.09
N PRO A 353 52.56 -18.50 40.89
CA PRO A 353 51.39 -18.04 41.62
C PRO A 353 51.76 -17.18 42.83
N PHE A 354 50.95 -16.17 43.11
CA PHE A 354 50.88 -15.55 44.43
C PHE A 354 50.27 -16.54 45.44
N ARG A 355 50.74 -16.47 46.68
CA ARG A 355 50.30 -17.38 47.76
C ARG A 355 50.00 -16.61 49.03
N ASP A 356 48.71 -16.43 49.29
CA ASP A 356 48.26 -15.82 50.54
C ASP A 356 47.66 -16.85 51.49
N LYS A 357 47.93 -16.64 52.78
CA LYS A 357 47.34 -17.47 53.84
C LYS A 357 45.90 -17.04 54.06
N LEU A 358 44.98 -18.00 54.00
CA LEU A 358 43.60 -17.77 54.40
C LEU A 358 43.50 -17.90 55.93
N SER A 359 42.81 -16.94 56.55
CA SER A 359 42.57 -16.87 58.00
C SER A 359 41.10 -16.52 58.29
N LYS A 360 40.75 -16.27 59.55
CA LYS A 360 39.42 -15.74 59.88
C LYS A 360 39.21 -14.32 59.36
N GLU A 361 40.28 -13.56 59.13
CA GLU A 361 40.22 -12.29 58.41
C GLU A 361 40.11 -12.56 56.90
N SER A 362 39.16 -11.89 56.25
CA SER A 362 38.87 -12.08 54.82
C SER A 362 39.88 -11.34 53.94
N LEU A 363 40.44 -12.04 52.95
CA LEU A 363 41.08 -11.40 51.81
C LEU A 363 40.01 -10.80 50.89
N LYS A 364 40.27 -9.65 50.26
CA LYS A 364 39.30 -8.91 49.42
C LYS A 364 39.90 -8.61 48.05
N TRP A 365 39.14 -8.91 47.00
CA TRP A 365 39.39 -8.46 45.64
C TRP A 365 38.23 -7.61 45.13
N THR A 366 38.53 -6.43 44.60
CA THR A 366 37.53 -5.49 44.05
C THR A 366 37.63 -5.42 42.53
N GLY A 367 36.48 -5.57 41.87
CA GLY A 367 36.33 -5.52 40.42
C GLY A 367 36.22 -4.10 39.88
N PRO A 368 36.08 -3.96 38.55
CA PRO A 368 35.84 -2.66 37.93
C PRO A 368 34.49 -2.07 38.35
N VAL A 369 34.37 -0.76 38.20
CA VAL A 369 33.10 -0.04 38.39
C VAL A 369 32.22 -0.26 37.16
N LEU A 370 30.94 -0.56 37.36
CA LEU A 370 30.00 -0.74 36.25
C LEU A 370 29.61 0.62 35.66
N SER A 371 29.68 0.74 34.34
CA SER A 371 29.29 1.94 33.60
C SER A 371 27.77 2.10 33.47
N ARG A 372 27.00 1.04 33.72
CA ARG A 372 25.54 1.02 33.66
C ARG A 372 24.95 0.01 34.64
N ASN A 373 23.65 0.13 34.90
CA ASN A 373 22.92 -0.86 35.68
C ASN A 373 22.96 -2.23 35.00
N LYS A 374 23.17 -3.29 35.80
CA LYS A 374 23.20 -4.68 35.32
C LYS A 374 22.42 -5.59 36.25
N ILE A 375 21.73 -6.57 35.69
CA ILE A 375 21.10 -7.67 36.42
C ILE A 375 22.12 -8.79 36.56
N LEU A 376 22.37 -9.19 37.79
CA LEU A 376 23.28 -10.30 38.10
C LEU A 376 22.52 -11.62 37.96
N LYS A 377 23.01 -12.53 37.14
CA LYS A 377 22.57 -13.93 37.01
C LYS A 377 23.79 -14.84 37.27
N ASN A 378 23.55 -16.09 37.68
CA ASN A 378 24.53 -17.18 37.88
C ASN A 378 26.00 -16.77 38.11
N ILE A 379 26.47 -16.86 39.36
CA ILE A 379 27.82 -16.46 39.73
C ILE A 379 28.59 -17.66 40.25
N THR A 380 29.79 -17.84 39.73
CA THR A 380 30.70 -18.89 40.20
C THR A 380 32.07 -18.32 40.47
N ALA A 381 32.76 -18.85 41.48
CA ALA A 381 34.16 -18.55 41.70
C ALA A 381 34.97 -19.83 41.75
N ASP A 382 35.99 -19.93 40.90
CA ASP A 382 36.91 -21.05 40.84
C ASP A 382 38.22 -20.63 41.51
N LEU A 383 38.44 -21.11 42.73
CA LEU A 383 39.54 -20.69 43.60
C LEU A 383 40.49 -21.86 43.88
N TYR A 384 41.77 -21.72 43.49
CA TYR A 384 42.80 -22.72 43.77
C TYR A 384 43.24 -22.63 45.23
N ILE A 385 42.63 -23.44 46.10
CA ILE A 385 42.88 -23.44 47.54
C ILE A 385 43.68 -24.67 47.95
N TYR A 386 44.90 -24.44 48.41
CA TYR A 386 45.83 -25.47 48.86
C TYR A 386 45.79 -25.64 50.39
N TYR A 387 45.55 -26.87 50.86
CA TYR A 387 45.56 -27.21 52.29
C TYR A 387 46.42 -28.44 52.63
N PRO A 388 47.72 -28.25 52.94
CA PRO A 388 48.64 -29.36 53.19
C PRO A 388 48.40 -29.99 54.56
N LYS A 389 47.82 -31.19 54.60
CA LYS A 389 47.50 -31.88 55.85
C LYS A 389 47.92 -33.35 55.85
N VAL A 390 48.58 -33.77 56.94
CA VAL A 390 49.03 -35.16 57.13
C VAL A 390 48.23 -35.90 58.21
N LEU A 391 47.83 -35.30 59.35
CA LEU A 391 47.18 -36.03 60.47
C LEU A 391 46.30 -35.13 61.39
N THR A 392 45.05 -34.80 61.03
CA THR A 392 44.15 -34.02 61.93
C THR A 392 42.67 -34.44 61.76
N LEU A 393 41.89 -34.48 62.84
CA LEU A 393 40.44 -34.82 62.88
C LEU A 393 39.58 -33.59 62.53
N GLY A 394 38.82 -33.65 61.42
CA GLY A 394 37.94 -32.57 60.93
C GLY A 394 38.41 -31.91 59.63
N LYS A 395 37.49 -31.39 58.81
CA LYS A 395 37.80 -30.67 57.57
C LYS A 395 37.84 -29.15 57.79
N VAL A 396 38.52 -28.43 56.90
CA VAL A 396 38.56 -26.96 56.89
C VAL A 396 37.40 -26.47 56.06
N LYS A 397 36.72 -25.41 56.49
CA LYS A 397 35.69 -24.75 55.68
C LYS A 397 36.13 -23.36 55.27
N VAL A 398 35.97 -23.04 53.99
CA VAL A 398 36.25 -21.73 53.41
C VAL A 398 34.92 -21.12 52.99
N ASN A 399 34.73 -19.86 53.33
CA ASN A 399 33.60 -19.05 52.92
C ASN A 399 34.06 -18.02 51.90
N ALA A 400 33.40 -17.99 50.74
CA ALA A 400 33.50 -16.95 49.75
C ALA A 400 32.22 -16.11 49.78
N SER A 401 32.34 -14.79 49.86
CA SER A 401 31.22 -13.85 49.91
C SER A 401 31.35 -12.78 48.84
N LEU A 402 30.29 -12.56 48.08
CA LEU A 402 30.19 -11.51 47.08
C LEU A 402 29.51 -10.28 47.66
N ARG A 403 30.07 -9.11 47.38
CA ARG A 403 29.55 -7.83 47.85
C ARG A 403 29.37 -6.82 46.74
N ASP A 404 28.35 -6.00 46.87
CA ASP A 404 28.09 -4.78 46.11
C ASP A 404 28.26 -3.60 47.07
N GLY A 405 29.35 -2.85 46.89
CA GLY A 405 29.84 -1.92 47.90
C GLY A 405 30.10 -2.61 49.25
N ASP A 406 29.39 -2.18 50.29
CA ASP A 406 29.51 -2.75 51.65
C ASP A 406 28.54 -3.91 51.94
N LYS A 407 27.50 -4.07 51.11
CA LYS A 407 26.43 -5.04 51.30
C LYS A 407 26.84 -6.42 50.78
N ILE A 408 26.60 -7.47 51.57
CA ILE A 408 26.75 -8.85 51.11
C ILE A 408 25.53 -9.19 50.26
N ILE A 409 25.77 -9.63 49.02
CA ILE A 409 24.71 -10.04 48.09
C ILE A 409 24.51 -11.54 48.16
N ALA A 410 25.60 -12.32 48.20
CA ALA A 410 25.57 -13.77 48.26
C ALA A 410 26.81 -14.32 48.97
N SER A 411 26.76 -15.55 49.47
CA SER A 411 27.91 -16.25 50.04
C SER A 411 27.77 -17.76 49.86
N ASP A 412 28.89 -18.46 49.73
CA ASP A 412 28.94 -19.92 49.66
C ASP A 412 30.07 -20.45 50.55
N GLU A 413 29.84 -21.58 51.19
CA GLU A 413 30.77 -22.22 52.11
C GLU A 413 31.10 -23.62 51.61
N LYS A 414 32.38 -23.85 51.28
CA LYS A 414 32.88 -25.16 50.85
C LYS A 414 33.77 -25.79 51.89
N GLU A 415 33.58 -27.09 52.08
CA GLU A 415 34.41 -27.92 52.93
C GLU A 415 35.57 -28.48 52.08
N LEU A 416 36.81 -28.17 52.47
CA LEU A 416 38.00 -28.60 51.74
C LEU A 416 38.35 -30.05 52.09
N ASP A 417 38.56 -30.86 51.06
CA ASP A 417 39.16 -32.18 51.21
C ASP A 417 40.67 -32.09 51.45
N ARG A 418 41.28 -33.20 51.90
CA ARG A 418 42.73 -33.24 52.13
C ARG A 418 43.43 -33.22 50.78
N THR A 419 44.48 -32.41 50.65
CA THR A 419 45.34 -32.45 49.46
C THR A 419 45.91 -33.84 49.25
N THR A 420 45.91 -34.31 48.01
CA THR A 420 46.49 -35.61 47.64
C THR A 420 48.00 -35.62 47.86
N LEU A 421 48.62 -36.81 47.86
CA LEU A 421 50.07 -36.94 47.97
C LEU A 421 50.79 -36.19 46.83
N LEU A 422 50.20 -36.18 45.63
CA LEU A 422 50.72 -35.51 44.45
C LEU A 422 50.68 -33.97 44.60
N GLU A 423 49.54 -33.43 45.03
CA GLU A 423 49.34 -32.01 45.32
C GLU A 423 50.25 -31.52 46.46
N PHE A 424 50.52 -32.39 47.44
CA PHE A 424 51.46 -32.10 48.51
C PHE A 424 52.90 -31.92 48.00
N ILE A 425 53.34 -32.77 47.06
CA ILE A 425 54.67 -32.70 46.44
C ILE A 425 54.78 -31.48 45.51
N ARG A 426 53.77 -31.23 44.67
CA ARG A 426 53.70 -30.09 43.74
C ARG A 426 53.46 -28.75 44.46
N ARG A 427 53.05 -28.79 45.73
CA ARG A 427 52.70 -27.63 46.56
C ARG A 427 51.53 -26.83 45.98
N GLY A 428 50.58 -27.45 45.29
CA GLY A 428 49.43 -26.78 44.68
C GLY A 428 48.29 -27.78 44.45
N PRO A 429 47.03 -27.33 44.38
CA PRO A 429 45.90 -28.21 44.06
C PRO A 429 45.81 -28.44 42.54
N ASP A 430 45.45 -29.64 42.11
CA ASP A 430 45.35 -29.96 40.67
C ASP A 430 44.07 -29.38 40.04
N VAL A 431 43.04 -29.12 40.85
CA VAL A 431 41.75 -28.53 40.43
C VAL A 431 41.31 -27.39 41.37
N PRO A 432 40.61 -26.36 40.85
CA PRO A 432 40.07 -25.29 41.69
C PRO A 432 38.90 -25.78 42.55
N THR A 433 38.73 -25.16 43.71
CA THR A 433 37.50 -25.29 44.50
C THR A 433 36.46 -24.32 43.94
N ARG A 434 35.37 -24.88 43.39
CA ARG A 434 34.25 -24.10 42.85
C ARG A 434 33.27 -23.67 43.94
N PHE A 435 32.96 -22.38 43.99
CA PHE A 435 31.91 -21.77 44.81
C PHE A 435 30.75 -21.36 43.91
N THR A 436 29.52 -21.68 44.32
CA THR A 436 28.30 -21.31 43.59
C THR A 436 27.46 -20.40 44.48
N PHE A 437 27.22 -19.18 44.00
CA PHE A 437 26.52 -18.18 44.80
C PHE A 437 25.06 -18.19 44.42
N ASP A 438 24.31 -19.19 44.86
CA ASP A 438 22.91 -19.38 44.41
C ASP A 438 21.89 -18.56 45.24
N ASP A 439 22.34 -17.93 46.33
CA ASP A 439 21.51 -17.22 47.31
C ASP A 439 21.48 -15.69 47.07
N PHE A 440 21.01 -15.27 45.89
CA PHE A 440 20.69 -13.86 45.61
C PHE A 440 19.32 -13.76 44.91
N LYS A 441 18.63 -12.61 45.05
CA LYS A 441 17.33 -12.40 44.37
C LYS A 441 17.52 -12.46 42.86
N GLU A 442 16.69 -13.23 42.14
CA GLU A 442 16.78 -13.44 40.68
C GLU A 442 16.88 -12.13 39.88
N ASP A 443 16.32 -11.03 40.39
CA ASP A 443 16.34 -9.70 39.76
C ASP A 443 17.27 -8.69 40.49
N TYR A 444 18.35 -9.15 41.12
CA TYR A 444 19.27 -8.24 41.81
C TYR A 444 19.97 -7.32 40.80
N GLN A 445 19.59 -6.05 40.82
CA GLN A 445 20.18 -4.99 40.01
C GLN A 445 21.36 -4.34 40.73
N ILE A 446 22.54 -4.42 40.12
CA ILE A 446 23.71 -3.64 40.52
C ILE A 446 23.63 -2.30 39.83
N TRP A 447 23.76 -1.22 40.61
CA TRP A 447 23.67 0.13 40.10
C TRP A 447 24.96 0.57 39.41
N TYR A 448 24.83 1.42 38.39
CA TYR A 448 25.95 2.10 37.75
C TYR A 448 26.75 2.88 38.81
N GLY A 449 28.07 2.94 38.64
CA GLY A 449 28.96 3.54 39.64
C GLY A 449 29.31 2.62 40.82
N HIS A 450 28.66 1.46 40.97
CA HIS A 450 29.05 0.46 41.96
C HIS A 450 30.13 -0.50 41.44
N ASN A 451 30.82 -1.20 42.34
CA ASN A 451 31.73 -2.29 42.03
C ASN A 451 31.41 -3.54 42.86
N LEU A 452 31.70 -4.70 42.27
CA LEU A 452 31.63 -5.97 42.97
C LEU A 452 32.94 -6.25 43.70
N SER A 453 32.86 -6.94 44.84
CA SER A 453 34.04 -7.46 45.51
C SER A 453 33.85 -8.86 46.05
N LEU A 454 34.86 -9.71 45.83
CA LEU A 454 34.94 -11.07 46.34
C LEU A 454 35.75 -11.07 47.64
N LYS A 455 35.19 -11.63 48.71
CA LYS A 455 35.86 -11.81 50.00
C LYS A 455 35.96 -13.29 50.36
N VAL A 456 37.18 -13.76 50.64
CA VAL A 456 37.44 -15.17 50.95
C VAL A 456 38.06 -15.30 52.34
N SER A 457 37.51 -16.17 53.18
CA SER A 457 37.95 -16.37 54.57
C SER A 457 37.75 -17.81 55.04
N VAL A 458 38.44 -18.19 56.12
CA VAL A 458 38.24 -19.49 56.78
C VAL A 458 37.14 -19.36 57.82
N SER A 459 36.04 -20.08 57.63
CA SER A 459 34.91 -20.09 58.57
C SER A 459 35.10 -21.11 59.70
N LYS A 460 35.74 -22.26 59.42
CA LYS A 460 36.00 -23.32 60.41
C LYS A 460 37.37 -23.95 60.24
N THR A 461 38.14 -24.02 61.33
CA THR A 461 39.43 -24.73 61.41
C THR A 461 39.35 -25.96 62.33
N PRO A 462 39.97 -27.10 61.97
CA PRO A 462 40.09 -28.25 62.87
C PRO A 462 40.85 -27.92 64.16
N LEU A 463 40.53 -28.61 65.26
CA LEU A 463 41.35 -28.58 66.49
C LEU A 463 42.78 -29.08 66.16
N PHE A 464 43.80 -28.38 66.68
CA PHE A 464 45.23 -28.68 66.50
C PHE A 464 45.79 -28.49 65.07
N SER A 465 45.20 -27.62 64.24
CA SER A 465 45.79 -27.29 62.94
C SER A 465 46.97 -26.31 63.05
N PHE A 466 48.17 -26.75 62.68
CA PHE A 466 49.39 -25.91 62.64
C PHE A 466 49.70 -25.28 61.26
N ARG A 467 48.90 -25.58 60.23
CA ARG A 467 49.07 -25.05 58.87
C ARG A 467 47.77 -24.43 58.37
N SER A 468 47.84 -23.18 57.92
CA SER A 468 46.70 -22.47 57.32
C SER A 468 46.51 -22.89 55.85
N PRO A 469 45.26 -23.02 55.37
CA PRO A 469 44.98 -23.08 53.95
C PRO A 469 45.54 -21.84 53.23
N LYS A 470 45.93 -22.00 51.97
CA LYS A 470 46.46 -20.92 51.13
C LYS A 470 45.67 -20.84 49.85
N ILE A 471 45.40 -19.63 49.38
CA ILE A 471 44.87 -19.41 48.03
C ILE A 471 46.04 -19.14 47.07
N LEU A 472 46.00 -19.78 45.90
CA LEU A 472 46.94 -19.59 44.80
C LEU A 472 46.22 -18.83 43.68
N TYR A 473 46.83 -17.75 43.18
CA TYR A 473 46.21 -16.92 42.14
C TYR A 473 47.25 -16.14 41.35
N GLY A 474 46.85 -15.53 40.23
CA GLY A 474 47.68 -14.62 39.43
C GLY A 474 48.77 -15.29 38.59
N SER A 475 48.61 -16.56 38.23
CA SER A 475 49.51 -17.29 37.30
C SER A 475 48.73 -18.15 36.32
N LYS A 476 49.37 -18.57 35.22
CA LYS A 476 48.77 -19.46 34.21
C LYS A 476 48.30 -20.80 34.80
N GLU A 477 49.07 -21.37 35.72
CA GLU A 477 48.78 -22.67 36.36
C GLU A 477 47.67 -22.56 37.42
N TYR A 478 47.54 -21.41 38.07
CA TYR A 478 46.53 -21.17 39.12
C TYR A 478 45.75 -19.87 38.86
N PRO A 479 44.89 -19.81 37.84
CA PRO A 479 44.13 -18.62 37.48
C PRO A 479 42.83 -18.49 38.30
N SER A 480 42.96 -18.36 39.62
CA SER A 480 41.77 -18.16 40.48
C SER A 480 40.95 -16.96 39.98
N SER A 481 39.64 -17.16 39.80
CA SER A 481 38.76 -16.21 39.13
C SER A 481 37.31 -16.27 39.64
N ILE A 482 36.54 -15.25 39.29
CA ILE A 482 35.09 -15.20 39.46
C ILE A 482 34.44 -14.95 38.11
N THR A 483 33.44 -15.75 37.76
CA THR A 483 32.65 -15.63 36.53
C THR A 483 31.24 -15.17 36.87
N LEU A 484 30.79 -14.12 36.19
CA LEU A 484 29.51 -13.44 36.41
C LEU A 484 28.69 -13.49 35.13
N HIS A 485 27.38 -13.72 35.24
CA HIS A 485 26.45 -13.48 34.16
C HIS A 485 25.75 -12.12 34.41
N LEU A 486 25.97 -11.12 33.56
CA LEU A 486 25.49 -9.74 33.68
C LEU A 486 24.57 -9.40 32.51
N ASN A 487 23.27 -9.23 32.76
CA ASN A 487 22.33 -8.78 31.73
C ASN A 487 22.09 -7.26 31.83
N ASP A 488 21.80 -6.60 30.72
CA ASP A 488 21.27 -5.23 30.75
C ASP A 488 19.90 -5.19 31.42
N THR A 489 19.57 -4.05 32.04
CA THR A 489 18.25 -3.82 32.66
C THR A 489 17.25 -3.25 31.66
N ASP A 490 15.98 -3.61 31.81
CA ASP A 490 14.84 -3.12 31.02
C ASP A 490 14.28 -1.78 31.53
N ASN A 491 15.05 -1.01 32.29
CA ASN A 491 14.58 0.25 32.89
C ASN A 491 14.32 1.34 31.84
N ILE A 492 14.97 1.27 30.67
CA ILE A 492 14.65 2.09 29.50
C ILE A 492 13.91 1.21 28.51
N LYS A 493 12.79 1.70 27.99
CA LYS A 493 11.96 0.99 27.01
C LYS A 493 11.66 1.89 25.83
N MET A 494 11.58 1.30 24.66
CA MET A 494 11.12 1.94 23.44
C MET A 494 9.88 1.21 22.94
N GLU A 495 8.89 1.95 22.45
CA GLU A 495 7.75 1.30 21.79
C GLU A 495 8.18 0.65 20.47
N PRO A 496 7.59 -0.51 20.10
CA PRO A 496 7.90 -1.18 18.85
C PRO A 496 7.68 -0.27 17.64
N VAL A 497 8.67 -0.23 16.75
CA VAL A 497 8.64 0.58 15.53
C VAL A 497 8.26 -0.31 14.35
N LYS A 498 7.31 0.13 13.52
CA LYS A 498 6.87 -0.64 12.34
C LYS A 498 7.61 -0.18 11.10
N ASP A 499 7.84 -1.10 10.18
CA ASP A 499 8.35 -0.78 8.84
C ASP A 499 7.46 0.23 8.11
N LYS A 500 8.07 0.99 7.20
CA LYS A 500 7.38 1.98 6.37
C LYS A 500 7.77 1.83 4.91
N GLU A 501 6.87 2.29 4.06
CA GLU A 501 7.03 2.24 2.61
C GLU A 501 6.96 3.67 2.09
N VAL A 502 7.80 3.99 1.09
CA VAL A 502 7.80 5.30 0.43
C VAL A 502 7.88 5.10 -1.08
N TYR A 503 7.46 6.11 -1.85
CA TYR A 503 7.73 6.16 -3.28
C TYR A 503 9.14 6.74 -3.53
N ALA A 504 9.67 6.63 -4.76
CA ALA A 504 10.99 7.18 -5.10
C ALA A 504 11.03 8.71 -4.89
N GLY A 505 12.04 9.21 -4.16
CA GLY A 505 12.08 10.61 -3.74
C GLY A 505 11.13 10.97 -2.59
N GLY A 506 10.47 9.98 -1.99
CA GLY A 506 9.56 10.13 -0.85
C GLY A 506 10.25 10.13 0.52
N SER A 507 9.47 10.41 1.55
CA SER A 507 9.96 10.58 2.93
C SER A 507 9.12 9.81 3.94
N ALA A 508 9.78 9.22 4.94
CA ALA A 508 9.17 8.58 6.09
C ALA A 508 9.63 9.25 7.40
N GLU A 509 8.74 9.35 8.38
CA GLU A 509 9.06 9.84 9.73
C GLU A 509 8.74 8.77 10.77
N PHE A 510 9.69 8.41 11.62
CA PHE A 510 9.47 7.58 12.80
C PHE A 510 9.39 8.42 14.07
N LEU A 511 8.46 8.07 14.95
CA LEU A 511 8.30 8.66 16.27
C LEU A 511 8.71 7.62 17.32
N LEU A 512 9.93 7.74 17.84
CA LEU A 512 10.44 6.82 18.86
C LEU A 512 9.98 7.32 20.23
N ASN A 513 9.05 6.59 20.86
CA ASN A 513 8.60 6.87 22.22
C ASN A 513 9.47 6.10 23.21
N ILE A 514 10.34 6.83 23.90
CA ILE A 514 11.32 6.28 24.84
C ILE A 514 10.86 6.59 26.26
N SER A 515 10.78 5.59 27.12
CA SER A 515 10.40 5.71 28.52
C SER A 515 11.53 5.24 29.43
N SER A 516 11.62 5.84 30.62
CA SER A 516 12.59 5.43 31.64
C SER A 516 11.92 5.27 32.99
N LYS A 517 12.15 4.14 33.67
CA LYS A 517 11.65 3.86 35.02
C LYS A 517 12.30 4.74 36.09
N TYR A 518 13.51 5.24 35.83
CA TYR A 518 14.26 6.11 36.74
C TYR A 518 14.74 7.36 36.01
N ASP A 519 15.10 8.41 36.77
CA ASP A 519 15.74 9.59 36.18
C ASP A 519 17.03 9.17 35.45
N ASP A 520 17.12 9.49 34.15
CA ASP A 520 18.27 9.15 33.33
C ASP A 520 18.50 10.18 32.21
N THR A 521 19.75 10.25 31.76
CA THR A 521 20.14 10.94 30.53
C THR A 521 20.39 9.88 29.48
N VAL A 522 19.65 9.96 28.39
CA VAL A 522 19.58 8.92 27.38
C VAL A 522 20.10 9.46 26.06
N ASP A 523 21.11 8.79 25.52
CA ASP A 523 21.68 9.07 24.21
C ASP A 523 21.04 8.15 23.16
N VAL A 524 20.73 8.72 22.01
CA VAL A 524 20.02 8.07 20.91
C VAL A 524 20.95 8.05 19.71
N LYS A 525 21.19 6.84 19.19
CA LYS A 525 21.99 6.62 18.00
C LYS A 525 21.15 5.85 16.99
N VAL A 526 20.95 6.45 15.83
CA VAL A 526 20.31 5.77 14.69
C VAL A 526 21.39 5.35 13.74
N GLU A 527 21.61 4.05 13.64
CA GLU A 527 22.51 3.47 12.64
C GLU A 527 21.66 2.97 11.47
N SER A 528 22.25 2.98 10.27
CA SER A 528 21.53 2.59 9.07
C SER A 528 22.39 1.75 8.16
N GLU A 529 21.82 0.68 7.63
CA GLU A 529 22.36 -0.12 6.55
C GLU A 529 21.48 0.10 5.33
N LYS A 530 22.05 0.62 4.24
CA LYS A 530 21.28 1.05 3.07
C LYS A 530 21.75 0.38 1.79
N THR A 531 20.79 -0.08 1.00
CA THR A 531 20.93 -0.36 -0.43
C THR A 531 20.24 0.81 -1.15
N GLY A 532 21.03 1.64 -1.85
CA GLY A 532 20.51 2.83 -2.54
C GLY A 532 20.74 4.17 -1.84
N ASP A 533 20.12 5.22 -2.37
CA ASP A 533 20.41 6.61 -2.02
C ASP A 533 19.42 7.16 -0.98
N TRP A 534 19.83 7.13 0.28
CA TRP A 534 19.03 7.57 1.43
C TRP A 534 19.76 8.60 2.32
N THR A 535 18.98 9.50 2.90
CA THR A 535 19.41 10.41 3.98
C THR A 535 18.57 10.17 5.24
N VAL A 536 19.24 10.08 6.40
CA VAL A 536 18.60 9.91 7.71
C VAL A 536 18.99 11.08 8.60
N GLU A 537 18.00 11.74 9.19
CA GLU A 537 18.18 12.82 10.16
C GLU A 537 17.32 12.53 11.39
N TYR A 538 17.81 12.79 12.59
CA TYR A 538 17.03 12.58 13.80
C TYR A 538 17.32 13.60 14.88
N TYR A 539 16.31 13.89 15.71
CA TYR A 539 16.42 14.85 16.80
C TYR A 539 15.39 14.56 17.91
N PRO A 540 15.74 14.75 19.20
CA PRO A 540 17.09 15.07 19.71
C PRO A 540 18.00 13.82 19.81
N GLU A 541 19.32 14.02 19.68
CA GLU A 541 20.32 12.94 19.85
C GLU A 541 20.55 12.53 21.31
N SER A 542 20.17 13.40 22.25
CA SER A 542 20.29 13.14 23.70
C SER A 542 19.17 13.86 24.44
N LEU A 543 18.61 13.21 25.46
CA LEU A 543 17.47 13.74 26.23
C LEU A 543 17.50 13.29 27.68
N ASN A 544 16.94 14.11 28.56
CA ASN A 544 16.74 13.77 29.97
C ASN A 544 15.31 13.27 30.17
N ILE A 545 15.15 12.06 30.70
CA ILE A 545 13.86 11.44 30.97
C ILE A 545 13.74 11.28 32.49
N LYS A 546 12.65 11.80 33.07
CA LYS A 546 12.37 11.60 34.49
C LYS A 546 11.78 10.21 34.74
N ALA A 547 11.86 9.77 35.98
CA ALA A 547 11.30 8.50 36.43
C ALA A 547 9.82 8.35 36.03
N ASP A 548 9.51 7.22 35.40
CA ASP A 548 8.20 6.82 34.88
C ASP A 548 7.59 7.77 33.84
N GLU A 549 8.39 8.66 33.23
CA GLU A 549 7.99 9.51 32.10
C GLU A 549 8.50 8.96 30.76
N SER A 550 7.97 9.51 29.66
CA SER A 550 8.41 9.22 28.30
C SER A 550 8.69 10.49 27.50
N ALA A 551 9.50 10.35 26.45
CA ALA A 551 9.91 11.41 25.56
C ALA A 551 10.00 10.90 24.12
N LEU A 552 9.85 11.81 23.17
CA LEU A 552 9.78 11.50 21.74
C LEU A 552 11.05 11.94 21.02
N VAL A 553 11.52 11.08 20.12
CA VAL A 553 12.57 11.38 19.14
C VAL A 553 11.99 11.21 17.74
N HIS A 554 12.22 12.21 16.89
CA HIS A 554 11.80 12.19 15.50
C HIS A 554 12.95 11.70 14.64
N VAL A 555 12.70 10.72 13.76
CA VAL A 555 13.65 10.22 12.77
C VAL A 555 13.06 10.39 11.38
N PHE A 556 13.67 11.22 10.56
CA PHE A 556 13.30 11.47 9.17
C PHE A 556 14.20 10.67 8.24
N VAL A 557 13.58 9.96 7.30
CA VAL A 557 14.26 9.08 6.35
C VAL A 557 13.75 9.42 4.97
N ASN A 558 14.64 9.96 4.14
CA ASN A 558 14.28 10.41 2.79
C ASN A 558 15.00 9.56 1.75
N SER A 559 14.24 9.06 0.79
CA SER A 559 14.79 8.55 -0.46
C SER A 559 15.26 9.75 -1.28
N THR A 560 16.53 9.75 -1.68
CA THR A 560 17.11 10.77 -2.56
C THR A 560 17.20 10.31 -4.01
N ASN A 561 16.92 9.03 -4.26
CA ASN A 561 16.83 8.47 -5.59
C ASN A 561 15.54 8.94 -6.27
N VAL A 562 15.68 9.57 -7.42
CA VAL A 562 14.58 10.10 -8.24
C VAL A 562 14.53 9.39 -9.60
N ASP A 563 14.86 8.11 -9.62
CA ASP A 563 14.77 7.26 -10.80
C ASP A 563 13.91 6.02 -10.53
N LEU A 564 13.32 5.46 -11.59
CA LEU A 564 12.45 4.27 -11.49
C LEU A 564 13.18 3.03 -10.97
N SER A 565 14.50 2.96 -11.12
CA SER A 565 15.31 1.86 -10.59
C SER A 565 15.24 1.75 -9.07
N ALA A 566 14.88 2.83 -8.36
CA ALA A 566 14.73 2.81 -6.90
C ALA A 566 13.76 1.73 -6.42
N TYR A 567 12.70 1.45 -7.18
CA TYR A 567 11.66 0.48 -6.80
C TYR A 567 12.12 -0.98 -6.83
N ASP A 568 13.27 -1.28 -7.44
CA ASP A 568 13.78 -2.65 -7.52
C ASP A 568 14.64 -3.04 -6.31
N HIS A 569 15.30 -2.06 -5.66
CA HIS A 569 16.36 -2.36 -4.70
C HIS A 569 16.57 -1.33 -3.58
N ASP A 570 15.95 -0.14 -3.64
CA ASP A 570 16.19 0.88 -2.63
C ASP A 570 15.50 0.50 -1.31
N LYS A 571 16.32 0.17 -0.31
CA LYS A 571 15.89 -0.16 1.04
C LYS A 571 16.91 0.34 2.05
N ILE A 572 16.43 0.82 3.19
CA ILE A 572 17.26 1.19 4.33
C ILE A 572 16.75 0.50 5.58
N ASN A 573 17.61 -0.29 6.22
CA ASN A 573 17.38 -0.86 7.54
C ASN A 573 17.93 0.11 8.58
N LEU A 574 17.13 0.41 9.60
CA LEU A 574 17.43 1.35 10.67
C LEU A 574 17.52 0.60 11.99
N PHE A 575 18.58 0.89 12.74
CA PHE A 575 18.83 0.35 14.06
C PHE A 575 18.80 1.50 15.07
N PHE A 576 17.73 1.55 15.87
CA PHE A 576 17.54 2.56 16.90
C PHE A 576 18.16 2.05 18.20
N ASN A 577 19.32 2.62 18.56
CA ASN A 577 20.03 2.28 19.77
C ASN A 577 19.88 3.41 20.79
N VAL A 578 19.30 3.10 21.93
CA VAL A 578 19.02 4.05 23.00
C VAL A 578 19.75 3.60 24.24
N THR A 579 20.68 4.42 24.72
CA THR A 579 21.59 4.06 25.81
C THR A 579 21.52 5.09 26.94
N GLY A 580 21.23 4.63 28.16
CA GLY A 580 21.31 5.43 29.37
C GLY A 580 22.17 4.76 30.45
N SER A 581 22.30 5.42 31.59
CA SER A 581 23.04 4.86 32.74
C SER A 581 22.24 3.76 33.43
N THR A 582 20.92 3.80 33.31
CA THR A 582 19.99 2.93 34.01
C THR A 582 19.47 1.76 33.19
N GLY A 583 19.67 1.75 31.86
CA GLY A 583 19.22 0.70 30.96
C GLY A 583 19.58 0.97 29.50
N VAL A 584 19.14 0.08 28.62
CA VAL A 584 19.27 0.24 27.16
C VAL A 584 18.00 -0.25 26.48
N ALA A 585 17.64 0.35 25.35
CA ALA A 585 16.58 -0.13 24.47
C ALA A 585 17.10 -0.17 23.03
N ARG A 586 16.71 -1.20 22.29
CA ARG A 586 17.09 -1.39 20.89
C ARG A 586 15.86 -1.79 20.09
N GLU A 587 15.64 -1.12 18.98
CA GLU A 587 14.56 -1.42 18.04
C GLU A 587 15.09 -1.35 16.61
N THR A 588 14.40 -2.03 15.69
CA THR A 588 14.74 -2.02 14.28
C THR A 588 13.51 -1.77 13.42
N ALA A 589 13.66 -0.98 12.37
CA ALA A 589 12.64 -0.83 11.34
C ALA A 589 13.32 -0.64 9.99
N SER A 590 12.58 -0.85 8.92
CA SER A 590 13.04 -0.64 7.56
C SER A 590 12.16 0.37 6.83
N VAL A 591 12.77 1.08 5.88
CA VAL A 591 12.07 1.88 4.87
C VAL A 591 12.46 1.36 3.50
N ALA A 592 11.46 1.03 2.67
CA ALA A 592 11.69 0.56 1.31
C ALA A 592 10.98 1.46 0.30
N VAL A 593 11.58 1.64 -0.88
CA VAL A 593 10.89 2.22 -2.03
C VAL A 593 10.04 1.14 -2.67
N LEU A 594 8.72 1.28 -2.61
CA LEU A 594 7.79 0.24 -3.04
C LEU A 594 6.66 0.79 -3.93
N PRO A 595 6.22 0.06 -4.98
CA PRO A 595 5.13 0.48 -5.86
C PRO A 595 3.83 0.79 -5.11
N GLU A 596 3.58 0.08 -4.01
CA GLU A 596 2.39 0.21 -3.16
C GLU A 596 2.31 1.59 -2.50
N ALA A 597 3.45 2.23 -2.24
CA ALA A 597 3.54 3.57 -1.68
C ALA A 597 3.27 4.69 -2.70
N VAL A 598 3.16 4.37 -4.00
CA VAL A 598 2.84 5.35 -5.04
C VAL A 598 1.47 5.98 -4.77
N GLU A 599 1.45 7.31 -4.81
CA GLU A 599 0.23 8.11 -4.81
C GLU A 599 -0.18 8.39 -6.25
N TYR A 600 -1.31 7.81 -6.66
CA TYR A 600 -1.84 7.95 -8.01
C TYR A 600 -2.63 9.26 -8.17
N ASP A 601 -2.34 10.03 -9.22
CA ASP A 601 -3.15 11.17 -9.67
C ASP A 601 -3.03 11.34 -11.19
N VAL A 602 -4.07 11.90 -11.78
CA VAL A 602 -4.14 12.17 -13.22
C VAL A 602 -4.79 13.52 -13.45
N GLU A 603 -4.27 14.33 -14.35
CA GLU A 603 -4.95 15.55 -14.80
C GLU A 603 -5.66 15.28 -16.12
N ILE A 604 -6.94 15.69 -16.20
CA ILE A 604 -7.74 15.61 -17.42
C ILE A 604 -8.02 17.03 -17.88
N VAL A 605 -7.35 17.48 -18.94
CA VAL A 605 -7.60 18.78 -19.56
C VAL A 605 -8.76 18.63 -20.53
N THR A 606 -9.83 19.36 -20.25
CA THR A 606 -11.07 19.33 -21.05
C THR A 606 -11.07 20.40 -22.14
N PRO A 607 -11.82 20.21 -23.23
CA PRO A 607 -11.97 21.25 -24.25
C PRO A 607 -12.83 22.41 -23.74
N ASP A 608 -12.45 23.65 -24.05
CA ASP A 608 -13.12 24.87 -23.56
C ASP A 608 -14.59 25.01 -24.02
N ARG A 609 -14.95 24.46 -25.19
CA ARG A 609 -16.31 24.60 -25.76
C ARG A 609 -16.65 23.44 -26.71
N LEU A 610 -17.72 22.70 -26.39
CA LEU A 610 -18.28 21.66 -27.25
C LEU A 610 -19.59 22.15 -27.87
N GLU A 611 -19.57 22.42 -29.17
CA GLU A 611 -20.76 22.78 -29.95
C GLU A 611 -20.89 21.91 -31.21
N ILE A 612 -21.95 21.10 -31.27
CA ILE A 612 -22.18 20.16 -32.38
C ILE A 612 -23.52 20.47 -33.04
N LYS A 613 -23.55 20.52 -34.38
CA LYS A 613 -24.80 20.67 -35.14
C LYS A 613 -25.51 19.31 -35.26
N HIS A 614 -26.84 19.30 -35.29
CA HIS A 614 -27.60 18.07 -35.61
C HIS A 614 -27.12 17.42 -36.90
N GLY A 615 -27.10 16.08 -36.93
CA GLY A 615 -26.73 15.31 -38.11
C GLY A 615 -25.25 15.42 -38.48
N LYS A 616 -24.45 16.16 -37.70
CA LYS A 616 -23.00 16.21 -37.82
C LYS A 616 -22.34 15.56 -36.62
N ASN A 617 -21.10 15.15 -36.83
CA ASN A 617 -20.22 14.74 -35.76
C ASN A 617 -19.28 15.89 -35.37
N GLY A 618 -18.91 15.93 -34.09
CA GLY A 618 -17.89 16.83 -33.58
C GLY A 618 -16.79 16.02 -32.94
N THR A 619 -15.53 16.30 -33.31
CA THR A 619 -14.36 15.67 -32.71
C THR A 619 -13.69 16.64 -31.75
N TYR A 620 -13.48 16.22 -30.51
CA TYR A 620 -12.91 17.03 -29.44
C TYR A 620 -11.71 16.34 -28.81
N GLN A 621 -10.73 17.14 -28.44
CA GLN A 621 -9.46 16.67 -27.90
C GLN A 621 -9.49 16.73 -26.37
N PHE A 622 -9.34 15.59 -25.72
CA PHE A 622 -9.09 15.48 -24.28
C PHE A 622 -7.62 15.15 -24.09
N ILE A 623 -6.97 15.79 -23.13
CA ILE A 623 -5.56 15.55 -22.81
C ILE A 623 -5.47 14.94 -21.42
N ILE A 624 -4.76 13.82 -21.32
CA ILE A 624 -4.51 13.11 -20.07
C ILE A 624 -3.03 13.27 -19.72
N ARG A 625 -2.76 13.70 -18.48
CA ARG A 625 -1.42 13.89 -17.93
C ARG A 625 -1.28 13.04 -16.68
N ASN A 626 -0.30 12.15 -16.67
CA ASN A 626 0.05 11.38 -15.48
C ASN A 626 0.63 12.33 -14.42
N LYS A 627 0.03 12.40 -13.23
CA LYS A 627 0.50 13.21 -12.09
C LYS A 627 0.84 12.33 -10.88
N ASN A 628 1.06 11.03 -11.10
CA ASN A 628 1.50 10.09 -10.07
C ASN A 628 2.78 10.60 -9.40
N LYS A 629 2.90 10.41 -8.08
CA LYS A 629 4.14 10.69 -7.35
C LYS A 629 5.13 9.53 -7.48
N GLY A 630 6.41 9.82 -7.26
CA GLY A 630 7.47 8.82 -7.36
C GLY A 630 7.83 8.42 -8.79
N LEU A 631 7.51 9.29 -9.77
CA LEU A 631 7.85 9.09 -11.19
C LEU A 631 7.20 7.85 -11.82
N TRP A 632 6.19 7.28 -11.16
CA TRP A 632 5.57 6.02 -11.56
C TRP A 632 4.80 6.14 -12.88
N PRO A 633 5.25 5.46 -13.95
CA PRO A 633 4.55 5.44 -15.23
C PRO A 633 3.24 4.65 -15.09
N ASP A 634 2.27 4.97 -15.94
CA ASP A 634 0.95 4.37 -15.83
C ASP A 634 0.28 4.23 -17.19
N ARG A 635 -0.67 3.29 -17.27
CA ARG A 635 -1.57 3.12 -18.40
C ARG A 635 -2.98 3.42 -17.93
N TYR A 636 -3.74 4.10 -18.77
CA TYR A 636 -5.08 4.50 -18.38
C TYR A 636 -6.13 3.87 -19.27
N THR A 637 -7.14 3.28 -18.63
CA THR A 637 -8.38 2.91 -19.29
C THR A 637 -9.27 4.14 -19.36
N ILE A 638 -9.73 4.48 -20.56
CA ILE A 638 -10.59 5.63 -20.80
C ILE A 638 -11.99 5.11 -21.11
N ASP A 639 -12.97 5.51 -20.30
CA ASP A 639 -14.37 5.28 -20.58
C ASP A 639 -15.10 6.62 -20.74
N ILE A 640 -15.94 6.69 -21.76
CA ILE A 640 -16.67 7.90 -22.11
C ILE A 640 -18.11 7.54 -22.35
N THR A 641 -19.00 8.15 -21.58
CA THR A 641 -20.43 7.92 -21.68
C THR A 641 -21.17 9.21 -21.99
N SER A 642 -22.26 9.08 -22.74
CA SER A 642 -23.20 10.14 -23.07
C SER A 642 -24.46 9.96 -22.23
N GLU A 643 -24.90 11.02 -21.54
CA GLU A 643 -26.13 11.03 -20.76
C GLU A 643 -27.36 10.58 -21.58
N HIS A 644 -27.42 10.98 -22.85
CA HIS A 644 -28.52 10.64 -23.76
C HIS A 644 -28.20 9.47 -24.70
N GLY A 645 -27.10 8.74 -24.46
CA GLY A 645 -26.74 7.55 -25.23
C GLY A 645 -26.35 7.83 -26.68
N PHE A 646 -25.80 9.01 -26.99
CA PHE A 646 -25.26 9.27 -28.33
C PHE A 646 -24.08 8.34 -28.62
N VAL A 647 -23.93 7.98 -29.90
CA VAL A 647 -22.81 7.14 -30.33
C VAL A 647 -21.53 7.95 -30.23
N LEU A 648 -20.54 7.39 -29.53
CA LEU A 648 -19.21 7.96 -29.35
C LEU A 648 -18.20 7.07 -30.09
N SER A 649 -17.26 7.68 -30.81
CA SER A 649 -16.09 6.98 -31.36
C SER A 649 -14.84 7.69 -30.90
N TYR A 650 -13.97 6.94 -30.24
CA TYR A 650 -12.65 7.36 -29.85
C TYR A 650 -11.73 6.15 -29.97
N ILE A 651 -10.46 6.42 -30.22
CA ILE A 651 -9.41 5.41 -30.11
C ILE A 651 -8.81 5.62 -28.71
N PRO A 652 -8.97 4.65 -27.80
CA PRO A 652 -8.36 4.75 -26.49
C PRO A 652 -6.84 4.79 -26.63
N TYR A 653 -6.19 5.64 -25.85
CA TYR A 653 -4.74 5.68 -25.77
C TYR A 653 -4.28 4.48 -24.94
N THR A 654 -3.43 3.61 -25.51
CA THR A 654 -3.01 2.35 -24.88
C THR A 654 -1.54 2.33 -24.49
N GLU A 655 -0.79 3.37 -24.84
CA GLU A 655 0.62 3.48 -24.46
C GLU A 655 0.76 3.93 -23.01
N GLU A 656 1.91 3.63 -22.44
CA GLU A 656 2.27 4.00 -21.09
C GLU A 656 2.71 5.46 -21.02
N LEU A 657 2.22 6.20 -20.03
CA LEU A 657 2.54 7.60 -19.82
C LEU A 657 3.50 7.75 -18.64
N SER A 658 4.68 8.32 -18.90
CA SER A 658 5.56 8.82 -17.86
C SER A 658 4.92 9.99 -17.10
N VAL A 659 5.36 10.25 -15.87
CA VAL A 659 4.88 11.39 -15.08
C VAL A 659 5.13 12.70 -15.83
N TYR A 660 4.12 13.55 -15.84
CA TYR A 660 4.09 14.80 -16.58
C TYR A 660 4.98 15.86 -15.91
N ASP A 661 6.02 16.27 -16.62
CA ASP A 661 6.93 17.34 -16.24
C ASP A 661 6.75 18.56 -17.16
N GLU A 662 6.29 19.67 -16.59
CA GLU A 662 6.07 20.94 -17.30
C GLU A 662 7.37 21.59 -17.78
N THR A 663 8.52 21.21 -17.20
CA THR A 663 9.82 21.78 -17.52
C THR A 663 10.57 21.02 -18.62
N ALA A 664 10.09 19.84 -19.00
CA ALA A 664 10.67 19.03 -20.06
C ALA A 664 10.53 19.70 -21.44
N GLU A 665 11.53 19.55 -22.32
CA GLU A 665 11.49 20.08 -23.70
C GLU A 665 10.29 19.56 -24.50
N LYS A 666 9.85 18.33 -24.20
CA LYS A 666 8.67 17.69 -24.78
C LYS A 666 7.94 16.87 -23.70
N PRO A 667 6.94 17.45 -23.02
CA PRO A 667 6.17 16.69 -22.04
C PRO A 667 5.36 15.59 -22.74
N VAL A 668 5.28 14.43 -22.08
CA VAL A 668 4.51 13.28 -22.57
C VAL A 668 3.06 13.43 -22.12
N GLU A 669 2.13 13.47 -23.08
CA GLU A 669 0.70 13.62 -22.85
C GLU A 669 -0.07 12.64 -23.73
N ALA A 670 -1.15 12.04 -23.22
CA ALA A 670 -2.07 11.26 -24.03
C ALA A 670 -3.14 12.16 -24.61
N ILE A 671 -3.28 12.13 -25.93
CA ILE A 671 -4.27 12.89 -26.69
C ILE A 671 -5.38 11.95 -27.13
N VAL A 672 -6.59 12.17 -26.62
CA VAL A 672 -7.77 11.36 -26.95
C VAL A 672 -8.74 12.19 -27.77
N ASN A 673 -8.90 11.83 -29.05
CA ASN A 673 -9.84 12.49 -29.95
C ASN A 673 -11.19 11.77 -29.90
N VAL A 674 -12.17 12.43 -29.30
CA VAL A 674 -13.52 11.89 -29.07
C VAL A 674 -14.47 12.48 -30.09
N THR A 675 -14.99 11.62 -30.97
CA THR A 675 -15.99 11.98 -31.97
C THR A 675 -17.38 11.62 -31.47
N VAL A 676 -18.22 12.63 -31.28
CA VAL A 676 -19.61 12.48 -30.84
C VAL A 676 -20.51 12.53 -32.07
N PHE A 677 -21.33 11.50 -32.29
CA PHE A 677 -22.26 11.43 -33.42
C PHE A 677 -23.66 11.84 -32.99
N ILE A 678 -24.11 13.00 -33.47
CA ILE A 678 -25.45 13.51 -33.18
C ILE A 678 -26.41 13.11 -34.32
N PRO A 679 -27.44 12.28 -34.05
CA PRO A 679 -28.43 11.93 -35.06
C PRO A 679 -29.18 13.17 -35.53
N TRP A 680 -29.48 13.27 -36.83
CA TRP A 680 -30.17 14.43 -37.40
C TRP A 680 -31.58 14.64 -36.79
N TYR A 681 -32.23 13.55 -36.36
CA TYR A 681 -33.59 13.52 -35.80
C TYR A 681 -33.66 13.71 -34.27
N THR A 682 -32.54 13.92 -33.57
CA THR A 682 -32.58 14.09 -32.11
C THR A 682 -33.40 15.33 -31.73
N THR A 683 -34.00 15.37 -30.54
CA THR A 683 -34.69 16.57 -29.99
C THR A 683 -33.92 17.19 -28.83
N ILE A 684 -32.78 16.58 -28.46
CA ILE A 684 -31.94 16.96 -27.33
C ILE A 684 -31.10 18.18 -27.70
N THR A 685 -31.03 19.17 -26.82
CA THR A 685 -30.36 20.47 -27.05
C THR A 685 -29.00 20.60 -26.35
N SER A 686 -28.69 19.67 -25.45
CA SER A 686 -27.38 19.54 -24.81
C SER A 686 -27.19 18.11 -24.32
N ASP A 687 -25.95 17.64 -24.30
CA ASP A 687 -25.59 16.34 -23.77
C ASP A 687 -24.45 16.46 -22.77
N LYS A 688 -24.50 15.71 -21.68
CA LYS A 688 -23.40 15.61 -20.73
C LYS A 688 -22.54 14.40 -21.07
N LEU A 689 -21.30 14.67 -21.46
CA LEU A 689 -20.27 13.66 -21.65
C LEU A 689 -19.53 13.46 -20.32
N THR A 690 -19.51 12.23 -19.84
CA THR A 690 -18.77 11.84 -18.64
C THR A 690 -17.51 11.13 -19.09
N PHE A 691 -16.35 11.73 -18.84
CA PHE A 691 -15.04 11.22 -19.21
C PHE A 691 -14.35 10.69 -17.96
N THR A 692 -14.17 9.37 -17.88
CA THR A 692 -13.56 8.69 -16.75
C THR A 692 -12.24 8.08 -17.19
N VAL A 693 -11.19 8.40 -16.45
CA VAL A 693 -9.85 7.84 -16.63
C VAL A 693 -9.54 6.99 -15.42
N THR A 694 -9.28 5.71 -15.63
CA THR A 694 -8.95 4.74 -14.59
C THR A 694 -7.52 4.29 -14.75
N SER A 695 -6.71 4.42 -13.70
CA SER A 695 -5.32 3.93 -13.67
C SER A 695 -5.30 2.40 -13.67
N GLN A 696 -4.53 1.80 -14.58
CA GLN A 696 -4.32 0.36 -14.62
C GLN A 696 -3.24 -0.08 -13.62
N ALA A 697 -2.28 0.76 -13.28
CA ALA A 697 -1.27 0.43 -12.25
C ALA A 697 -1.86 0.42 -10.82
N SER A 698 -3.02 1.05 -10.61
CA SER A 698 -3.66 1.17 -9.29
C SER A 698 -4.59 0.00 -8.91
N GLU A 699 -4.36 -1.23 -9.38
CA GLU A 699 -5.33 -2.35 -9.32
C GLU A 699 -5.99 -2.54 -7.93
N GLU A 700 -5.24 -2.41 -6.83
CA GLU A 700 -5.79 -2.51 -5.47
C GLU A 700 -6.55 -1.25 -5.01
N LYS A 701 -6.09 -0.06 -5.42
CA LYS A 701 -6.63 1.25 -5.01
C LYS A 701 -7.79 1.72 -5.89
N ASN A 702 -8.00 1.12 -7.06
CA ASN A 702 -9.04 1.44 -8.04
C ASN A 702 -9.15 2.95 -8.32
N PHE A 703 -8.00 3.61 -8.51
CA PHE A 703 -7.98 5.05 -8.70
C PHE A 703 -8.60 5.42 -10.06
N SER A 704 -9.61 6.28 -10.01
CA SER A 704 -10.23 6.86 -11.20
C SER A 704 -10.55 8.33 -11.00
N LYS A 705 -10.48 9.09 -12.10
CA LYS A 705 -10.85 10.50 -12.13
C LYS A 705 -11.87 10.73 -13.21
N THR A 706 -12.93 11.44 -12.86
CA THR A 706 -14.04 11.73 -13.77
C THR A 706 -14.21 13.22 -13.94
N VAL A 707 -14.29 13.66 -15.19
CA VAL A 707 -14.68 15.03 -15.56
C VAL A 707 -15.95 15.00 -16.38
N ASN A 708 -16.79 16.01 -16.18
CA ASN A 708 -18.05 16.16 -16.88
C ASN A 708 -17.98 17.35 -17.81
N VAL A 709 -18.29 17.13 -19.10
CA VAL A 709 -18.28 18.18 -20.11
C VAL A 709 -19.64 18.25 -20.79
N THR A 710 -20.21 19.45 -20.86
CA THR A 710 -21.52 19.64 -21.51
C THR A 710 -21.32 20.03 -22.97
N ALA A 711 -21.74 19.15 -23.89
CA ALA A 711 -21.83 19.42 -25.31
C ALA A 711 -23.15 20.12 -25.64
N LYS A 712 -23.09 21.34 -26.17
CA LYS A 712 -24.27 22.07 -26.63
C LYS A 712 -24.60 21.64 -28.05
N ILE A 713 -25.85 21.21 -28.25
CA ILE A 713 -26.33 20.76 -29.55
C ILE A 713 -27.05 21.93 -30.25
N ILE A 714 -26.49 22.38 -31.37
CA ILE A 714 -27.06 23.44 -32.19
C ILE A 714 -28.19 22.82 -33.01
N THR A 715 -29.43 23.24 -32.71
CA THR A 715 -30.64 22.76 -33.37
C THR A 715 -30.67 23.12 -34.87
N PRO A 716 -31.32 22.31 -35.72
CA PRO A 716 -31.45 22.61 -37.14
C PRO A 716 -32.24 23.90 -37.33
N ASN A 717 -31.86 24.69 -38.33
CA ASN A 717 -32.70 25.80 -38.77
C ASN A 717 -33.99 25.23 -39.40
N ILE A 718 -35.08 26.00 -39.41
CA ILE A 718 -36.42 25.59 -39.90
C ILE A 718 -36.34 24.94 -41.30
N PHE A 719 -35.40 25.37 -42.14
CA PHE A 719 -35.19 24.83 -43.49
C PHE A 719 -34.63 23.40 -43.54
N GLU A 720 -33.74 22.99 -42.63
CA GLU A 720 -33.19 21.62 -42.58
C GLU A 720 -34.23 20.61 -42.10
N ASN A 721 -35.06 20.98 -41.12
CA ASN A 721 -36.18 20.16 -40.66
C ASN A 721 -37.21 19.92 -41.76
N ILE A 722 -37.52 20.95 -42.56
CA ILE A 722 -38.45 20.83 -43.69
C ILE A 722 -37.90 19.85 -44.73
N TYR A 723 -36.61 19.94 -45.08
CA TYR A 723 -35.99 19.05 -46.07
C TYR A 723 -36.07 17.57 -45.66
N HIS A 724 -35.70 17.22 -44.43
CA HIS A 724 -35.74 15.83 -43.98
C HIS A 724 -37.18 15.28 -43.85
N MET A 725 -38.18 16.12 -43.55
CA MET A 725 -39.59 15.70 -43.60
C MET A 725 -40.01 15.26 -45.02
N PHE A 726 -39.56 15.99 -46.04
CA PHE A 726 -39.81 15.65 -47.44
C PHE A 726 -38.95 14.49 -47.94
N GLU A 727 -37.73 14.33 -47.45
CA GLU A 727 -36.87 13.15 -47.72
C GLU A 727 -37.47 11.87 -47.16
N SER A 728 -37.98 11.89 -45.92
CA SER A 728 -38.68 10.77 -45.30
C SER A 728 -39.96 10.42 -46.08
N ALA A 729 -40.76 11.42 -46.46
CA ALA A 729 -41.95 11.22 -47.27
C ALA A 729 -41.62 10.66 -48.67
N ALA A 730 -40.57 11.16 -49.33
CA ALA A 730 -40.08 10.67 -50.62
C ALA A 730 -39.63 9.20 -50.55
N THR A 731 -39.00 8.81 -49.44
CA THR A 731 -38.59 7.43 -49.18
C THR A 731 -39.82 6.53 -48.97
N GLY A 732 -40.78 6.96 -48.15
CA GLY A 732 -41.99 6.20 -47.84
C GLY A 732 -42.90 5.89 -49.04
N ILE A 733 -42.91 6.75 -50.06
CA ILE A 733 -43.67 6.55 -51.30
C ILE A 733 -42.84 5.91 -52.43
N GLY A 734 -41.58 5.53 -52.16
CA GLY A 734 -40.69 4.91 -53.15
C GLY A 734 -40.14 5.86 -54.23
N LEU A 735 -40.29 7.18 -54.05
CA LEU A 735 -39.85 8.18 -55.02
C LEU A 735 -38.32 8.25 -55.15
N ASN A 736 -37.59 7.90 -54.08
CA ASN A 736 -36.12 7.80 -54.09
C ASN A 736 -35.61 6.80 -55.15
N ASN A 737 -36.36 5.73 -55.45
CA ASN A 737 -35.97 4.73 -56.44
C ASN A 737 -36.05 5.24 -57.88
N ILE A 738 -36.79 6.34 -58.12
CA ILE A 738 -37.05 6.90 -59.44
C ILE A 738 -36.22 8.17 -59.68
N LEU A 739 -36.12 9.05 -58.69
CA LEU A 739 -35.49 10.37 -58.83
C LEU A 739 -34.17 10.52 -58.05
N GLY A 740 -33.74 9.48 -57.34
CA GLY A 740 -32.51 9.51 -56.54
C GLY A 740 -32.52 10.66 -55.53
N TRP A 741 -31.38 11.35 -55.41
CA TRP A 741 -31.18 12.46 -54.47
C TRP A 741 -32.02 13.72 -54.76
N TYR A 742 -32.72 13.80 -55.90
CA TYR A 742 -33.63 14.90 -56.22
C TYR A 742 -35.06 14.70 -55.70
N SER A 743 -35.36 13.54 -55.11
CA SER A 743 -36.71 13.14 -54.70
C SER A 743 -37.35 14.07 -53.65
N ALA A 744 -36.57 14.49 -52.64
CA ALA A 744 -37.01 15.44 -51.62
C ALA A 744 -37.29 16.82 -52.24
N TRP A 745 -36.40 17.30 -53.13
CA TRP A 745 -36.57 18.56 -53.86
C TRP A 745 -37.77 18.54 -54.80
N PHE A 746 -38.08 17.41 -55.42
CA PHE A 746 -39.27 17.25 -56.25
C PHE A 746 -40.56 17.36 -55.45
N LEU A 747 -40.65 16.72 -54.27
CA LEU A 747 -41.82 16.86 -53.39
C LEU A 747 -41.97 18.28 -52.84
N ILE A 748 -40.87 18.92 -52.45
CA ILE A 748 -40.88 20.33 -52.03
C ILE A 748 -41.41 21.22 -53.17
N SER A 749 -40.93 21.02 -54.39
CA SER A 749 -41.39 21.76 -55.57
C SER A 749 -42.87 21.50 -55.90
N LEU A 750 -43.35 20.27 -55.75
CA LEU A 750 -44.75 19.91 -55.97
C LEU A 750 -45.67 20.58 -54.95
N VAL A 751 -45.29 20.58 -53.67
CA VAL A 751 -46.05 21.26 -52.61
C VAL A 751 -46.03 22.78 -52.81
N LEU A 752 -44.89 23.38 -53.16
CA LEU A 752 -44.81 24.80 -53.49
C LEU A 752 -45.70 25.15 -54.69
N PHE A 753 -45.78 24.29 -55.70
CA PHE A 753 -46.68 24.46 -56.84
C PHE A 753 -48.15 24.39 -56.44
N LEU A 754 -48.54 23.46 -55.56
CA LEU A 754 -49.90 23.37 -55.01
C LEU A 754 -50.26 24.59 -54.15
N ILE A 755 -49.31 25.07 -53.32
CA ILE A 755 -49.49 26.29 -52.53
C ILE A 755 -49.68 27.50 -53.46
N LEU A 756 -48.93 27.59 -54.55
CA LEU A 756 -49.09 28.67 -55.54
C LEU A 756 -50.51 28.69 -56.13
N ILE A 757 -51.06 27.52 -56.48
CA ILE A 757 -52.44 27.39 -56.98
C ILE A 757 -53.45 27.85 -55.90
N PHE A 758 -53.27 27.43 -54.65
CA PHE A 758 -54.12 27.86 -53.54
C PHE A 758 -54.02 29.37 -53.27
N ILE A 759 -52.84 29.96 -53.37
CA ILE A 759 -52.63 31.42 -53.25
C ILE A 759 -53.38 32.15 -54.38
N VAL A 760 -53.29 31.68 -55.62
CA VAL A 760 -54.02 32.28 -56.75
C VAL A 760 -55.54 32.22 -56.53
N ILE A 761 -56.06 31.09 -56.07
CA ILE A 761 -57.49 30.93 -55.74
C ILE A 761 -57.89 31.86 -54.56
N ALA A 762 -57.06 31.95 -53.52
CA ALA A 762 -57.29 32.82 -52.37
C ALA A 762 -57.30 34.30 -52.77
N VAL A 763 -56.39 34.73 -53.67
CA VAL A 763 -56.34 36.11 -54.19
C VAL A 763 -57.60 36.46 -54.99
N VAL A 764 -58.13 35.55 -55.81
CA VAL A 764 -59.37 35.77 -56.56
C VAL A 764 -60.58 35.90 -55.63
N LEU A 765 -60.65 35.07 -54.58
CA LEU A 765 -61.71 35.17 -53.57
C LEU A 765 -61.57 36.44 -52.70
N ALA A 766 -60.35 36.88 -52.41
CA ALA A 766 -60.07 38.09 -51.61
C ALA A 766 -60.54 39.37 -52.32
N LYS A 767 -60.42 39.49 -53.65
CA LYS A 767 -60.76 40.71 -54.41
C LYS A 767 -62.26 41.03 -54.58
N LYS A 768 -63.18 40.12 -54.24
CA LYS A 768 -64.64 40.42 -54.27
C LYS A 768 -65.04 41.38 -53.14
N LYS A 769 -65.55 42.56 -53.50
CA LYS A 769 -66.14 43.56 -52.58
C LYS A 769 -67.67 43.42 -52.52
N PHE A 770 -68.26 43.57 -51.33
CA PHE A 770 -69.72 43.50 -51.09
C PHE A 770 -70.33 44.82 -50.61
N VAL A 771 -69.49 45.82 -50.35
CA VAL A 771 -69.87 47.19 -49.98
C VAL A 771 -68.72 48.11 -50.36
N GLU A 772 -69.06 49.34 -50.73
CA GLU A 772 -68.11 50.41 -51.04
C GLU A 772 -68.52 51.66 -50.25
N LEU A 773 -67.65 52.14 -49.37
CA LEU A 773 -67.84 53.36 -48.59
C LEU A 773 -67.13 54.54 -49.24
N ILE A 774 -67.85 55.64 -49.45
CA ILE A 774 -67.32 56.86 -50.07
C ILE A 774 -67.61 58.04 -49.15
N CYS A 775 -66.58 58.82 -48.83
CA CYS A 775 -66.71 60.09 -48.12
C CYS A 775 -65.75 61.07 -48.78
N LEU A 776 -66.28 62.16 -49.34
CA LEU A 776 -65.48 63.12 -50.11
C LEU A 776 -64.60 63.97 -49.19
N ASP A 777 -65.17 64.47 -48.09
CA ASP A 777 -64.49 65.33 -47.12
C ASP A 777 -64.20 64.56 -45.84
N ARG A 778 -63.04 63.88 -45.80
CA ARG A 778 -62.71 62.97 -44.69
C ARG A 778 -62.02 63.65 -43.52
N ILE A 779 -61.69 64.93 -43.62
CA ILE A 779 -61.00 65.68 -42.57
C ILE A 779 -61.77 66.99 -42.33
N ARG A 780 -62.07 67.29 -41.06
CA ARG A 780 -62.63 68.58 -40.65
C ARG A 780 -61.84 69.15 -39.48
N GLU A 781 -61.69 70.47 -39.50
CA GLU A 781 -61.02 71.23 -38.45
C GLU A 781 -62.06 72.19 -37.84
N ILE A 782 -62.30 72.04 -36.54
CA ILE A 782 -63.37 72.76 -35.81
C ILE A 782 -62.79 73.44 -34.56
N THR A 783 -63.46 74.47 -34.08
CA THR A 783 -63.19 75.05 -32.75
C THR A 783 -63.87 74.22 -31.65
N PRO A 784 -63.49 74.35 -30.36
CA PRO A 784 -64.12 73.62 -29.24
C PRO A 784 -65.64 73.82 -29.09
N ASP A 785 -66.21 74.84 -29.73
CA ASP A 785 -67.65 75.16 -29.72
C ASP A 785 -68.42 74.67 -30.96
N GLU A 786 -67.70 74.18 -31.98
CA GLU A 786 -68.27 73.72 -33.25
C GLU A 786 -68.50 72.19 -33.28
N THR A 787 -69.14 71.68 -34.33
CA THR A 787 -69.43 70.25 -34.53
C THR A 787 -69.06 69.85 -35.95
N ALA A 788 -68.38 68.70 -36.11
CA ALA A 788 -68.02 68.17 -37.42
C ALA A 788 -69.07 67.16 -37.90
N GLU A 789 -69.50 67.28 -39.17
CA GLU A 789 -70.48 66.38 -39.79
C GLU A 789 -69.91 65.77 -41.07
N PHE A 790 -69.83 64.44 -41.16
CA PHE A 790 -69.29 63.73 -42.33
C PHE A 790 -70.40 63.01 -43.06
N LYS A 791 -70.56 63.31 -44.35
CA LYS A 791 -71.50 62.62 -45.23
C LYS A 791 -70.83 61.42 -45.87
N ILE A 792 -71.35 60.22 -45.59
CA ILE A 792 -70.79 58.93 -45.99
C ILE A 792 -71.79 58.20 -46.87
N THR A 793 -71.41 57.95 -48.11
CA THR A 793 -72.19 57.22 -49.10
C THR A 793 -71.85 55.74 -49.02
N VAL A 794 -72.86 54.90 -48.81
CA VAL A 794 -72.76 53.44 -48.74
C VAL A 794 -73.31 52.88 -50.04
N ARG A 795 -72.46 52.23 -50.86
CA ARG A 795 -72.82 51.67 -52.16
C ARG A 795 -72.78 50.15 -52.15
N ASN A 796 -73.71 49.52 -52.86
CA ASN A 796 -73.74 48.08 -53.08
C ASN A 796 -73.15 47.70 -54.44
N PRO A 797 -71.87 47.28 -54.55
CA PRO A 797 -71.28 46.82 -55.81
C PRO A 797 -71.67 45.38 -56.19
N TYR A 798 -72.45 44.68 -55.36
CA TYR A 798 -72.82 43.28 -55.55
C TYR A 798 -74.11 43.14 -56.37
N LYS A 799 -74.36 41.93 -56.90
CA LYS A 799 -75.48 41.65 -57.81
C LYS A 799 -76.83 41.39 -57.11
N GLN A 800 -76.88 41.46 -55.78
CA GLN A 800 -78.08 41.19 -54.97
C GLN A 800 -78.30 42.34 -53.98
N VAL A 801 -79.55 42.55 -53.56
CA VAL A 801 -79.90 43.50 -52.49
C VAL A 801 -79.14 43.11 -51.23
N LEU A 802 -78.54 44.10 -50.56
CA LEU A 802 -77.80 43.88 -49.31
C LEU A 802 -78.28 44.86 -48.23
N THR A 803 -78.33 44.35 -47.01
CA THR A 803 -78.58 45.12 -45.81
C THR A 803 -77.25 45.40 -45.14
N TYR A 804 -76.95 46.66 -44.82
CA TYR A 804 -75.71 47.06 -44.16
C TYR A 804 -75.98 47.48 -42.72
N GLU A 805 -75.25 46.88 -41.78
CA GLU A 805 -75.09 47.39 -40.42
C GLU A 805 -73.91 48.38 -40.40
N LEU A 806 -74.16 49.58 -39.88
CA LEU A 806 -73.17 50.61 -39.72
C LEU A 806 -72.73 50.75 -38.27
N LYS A 807 -71.42 50.81 -38.07
CA LYS A 807 -70.80 51.05 -36.75
C LYS A 807 -69.73 52.12 -36.87
N ALA A 808 -69.67 52.99 -35.88
CA ALA A 808 -68.58 53.94 -35.69
C ALA A 808 -67.64 53.38 -34.64
N GLU A 809 -66.40 53.07 -35.03
CA GLU A 809 -65.31 52.72 -34.11
C GLU A 809 -64.39 53.93 -33.95
N TYR A 810 -64.16 54.33 -32.71
CA TYR A 810 -63.27 55.42 -32.35
C TYR A 810 -62.69 55.17 -30.96
N GLU A 811 -61.60 55.86 -30.63
CA GLU A 811 -61.03 55.79 -29.30
C GLU A 811 -61.98 56.45 -28.31
N ASN A 812 -62.56 55.64 -27.43
CA ASN A 812 -63.51 56.13 -26.45
C ASN A 812 -62.77 57.02 -25.44
N SER A 813 -63.01 58.32 -25.54
CA SER A 813 -62.47 59.32 -24.63
C SER A 813 -63.61 60.19 -24.12
N ASN A 814 -63.43 60.73 -22.92
CA ASN A 814 -64.36 61.72 -22.39
C ASN A 814 -64.30 63.06 -23.15
N ARG A 815 -63.44 63.20 -24.17
CA ARG A 815 -63.19 64.43 -24.93
C ARG A 815 -64.13 64.60 -26.13
N TRP A 816 -64.77 63.53 -26.60
CA TRP A 816 -65.56 63.56 -27.83
C TRP A 816 -66.87 62.79 -27.69
N ASN A 817 -67.93 63.35 -28.27
CA ASN A 817 -69.21 62.69 -28.45
C ASN A 817 -69.41 62.39 -29.95
N VAL A 818 -69.57 61.12 -30.30
CA VAL A 818 -69.70 60.66 -31.69
C VAL A 818 -71.05 59.96 -31.89
N SER A 819 -71.77 60.30 -32.95
CA SER A 819 -73.04 59.65 -33.31
C SER A 819 -73.19 59.46 -34.82
N ILE A 820 -73.96 58.44 -35.22
CA ILE A 820 -74.33 58.17 -36.61
C ILE A 820 -75.86 58.18 -36.73
N ASP A 821 -76.40 58.84 -37.76
CA ASP A 821 -77.85 59.02 -37.91
C ASP A 821 -78.60 57.72 -38.25
N LYS A 822 -77.92 56.74 -38.88
CA LYS A 822 -78.47 55.43 -39.20
C LYS A 822 -77.50 54.32 -38.82
N GLN A 823 -78.00 53.33 -38.09
CA GLN A 823 -77.24 52.12 -37.73
C GLN A 823 -77.47 50.96 -38.71
N GLN A 824 -78.51 51.03 -39.54
CA GLN A 824 -78.81 50.02 -40.56
C GLN A 824 -79.44 50.66 -41.79
N LEU A 825 -79.15 50.12 -42.97
CA LEU A 825 -79.71 50.57 -44.25
C LEU A 825 -79.79 49.43 -45.28
N VAL A 826 -80.75 49.47 -46.19
CA VAL A 826 -80.94 48.47 -47.26
C VAL A 826 -80.67 49.14 -48.60
N VAL A 827 -79.77 48.58 -49.40
CA VAL A 827 -79.33 49.17 -50.69
C VAL A 827 -79.40 48.14 -51.81
N GLU A 828 -80.14 48.51 -52.85
CA GLU A 828 -80.30 47.75 -54.09
C GLU A 828 -78.97 47.60 -54.87
N PRO A 829 -78.82 46.56 -55.72
CA PRO A 829 -77.64 46.33 -56.54
C PRO A 829 -77.24 47.58 -57.35
N GLY A 830 -75.97 48.00 -57.20
CA GLY A 830 -75.39 49.13 -57.93
C GLY A 830 -75.75 50.52 -57.39
N LEU A 831 -76.73 50.64 -56.49
CA LEU A 831 -77.18 51.90 -55.90
C LEU A 831 -76.39 52.28 -54.64
N SER A 832 -76.62 53.51 -54.16
CA SER A 832 -75.98 54.07 -52.98
C SER A 832 -76.93 54.88 -52.10
N GLN A 833 -76.68 54.91 -50.79
CA GLN A 833 -77.42 55.72 -49.82
C GLN A 833 -76.48 56.43 -48.85
N ASP A 834 -76.84 57.66 -48.45
CA ASP A 834 -76.03 58.48 -47.56
C ASP A 834 -76.42 58.34 -46.09
N VAL A 835 -75.40 58.45 -45.23
CA VAL A 835 -75.44 58.43 -43.76
C VAL A 835 -74.54 59.55 -43.24
N THR A 836 -74.93 60.18 -42.13
CA THR A 836 -74.22 61.31 -41.53
C THR A 836 -73.58 60.88 -40.20
N LEU A 837 -72.28 61.11 -40.08
CA LEU A 837 -71.51 60.97 -38.85
C LEU A 837 -71.32 62.35 -38.22
N THR A 838 -71.68 62.51 -36.94
CA THR A 838 -71.50 63.76 -36.18
C THR A 838 -70.47 63.55 -35.08
N VAL A 839 -69.49 64.46 -34.98
CA VAL A 839 -68.42 64.47 -33.96
C VAL A 839 -68.42 65.82 -33.23
N LYS A 840 -68.62 65.80 -31.91
CA LYS A 840 -68.71 67.00 -31.06
C LYS A 840 -67.68 66.97 -29.92
N PRO A 841 -66.89 68.04 -29.72
CA PRO A 841 -66.02 68.21 -28.55
C PRO A 841 -66.77 68.22 -27.20
N THR A 842 -66.11 67.83 -26.12
CA THR A 842 -66.55 68.05 -24.72
C THR A 842 -65.64 69.06 -24.00
N ASP A 843 -65.96 69.40 -22.76
CA ASP A 843 -65.16 70.32 -21.93
C ASP A 843 -63.75 69.82 -21.59
N TYR A 844 -63.44 68.56 -21.89
CA TYR A 844 -62.12 67.94 -21.67
C TYR A 844 -61.20 68.01 -22.88
N VAL A 845 -61.64 68.56 -24.01
CA VAL A 845 -60.79 68.77 -25.19
C VAL A 845 -59.64 69.72 -24.84
N LYS A 846 -58.43 69.33 -25.23
CA LYS A 846 -57.20 70.14 -25.09
C LYS A 846 -56.77 70.75 -26.44
N PRO A 847 -55.79 71.67 -26.44
CA PRO A 847 -55.19 72.16 -27.68
C PRO A 847 -54.66 71.03 -28.54
N ASP A 848 -54.85 71.15 -29.86
CA ASP A 848 -54.41 70.21 -30.90
C ASP A 848 -55.00 68.79 -30.80
N ASP A 849 -56.07 68.60 -30.02
CA ASP A 849 -56.78 67.32 -29.96
C ASP A 849 -57.37 66.95 -31.32
N TRP A 850 -57.41 65.65 -31.58
CA TRP A 850 -58.02 65.10 -32.77
C TRP A 850 -58.70 63.77 -32.46
N LEU A 851 -59.61 63.36 -33.33
CA LEU A 851 -60.28 62.07 -33.29
C LEU A 851 -60.41 61.49 -34.69
N GLU A 852 -59.89 60.28 -34.88
CA GLU A 852 -60.25 59.45 -36.03
C GLU A 852 -61.46 58.59 -35.68
N VAL A 853 -62.51 58.69 -36.51
CA VAL A 853 -63.67 57.81 -36.45
C VAL A 853 -63.71 56.93 -37.69
N LYS A 854 -63.64 55.62 -37.47
CA LYS A 854 -63.72 54.60 -38.49
C LYS A 854 -65.14 54.09 -38.61
N ILE A 855 -65.75 54.35 -39.75
CA ILE A 855 -67.09 53.90 -40.07
C ILE A 855 -67.01 52.59 -40.82
N ILE A 856 -67.66 51.58 -40.27
CA ILE A 856 -67.66 50.22 -40.77
C ILE A 856 -69.05 49.91 -41.29
N ALA A 857 -69.15 49.55 -42.56
CA ALA A 857 -70.36 49.00 -43.15
C ALA A 857 -70.19 47.51 -43.33
N LYS A 858 -71.00 46.72 -42.61
CA LYS A 858 -70.99 45.27 -42.71
C LYS A 858 -72.28 44.79 -43.38
N PRO A 859 -72.21 44.09 -44.52
CA PRO A 859 -73.37 43.43 -45.09
C PRO A 859 -73.85 42.33 -44.14
N VAL A 860 -75.15 42.24 -43.89
CA VAL A 860 -75.74 41.17 -43.06
C VAL A 860 -75.64 39.84 -43.78
N GLU A 861 -75.85 39.84 -45.10
CA GLU A 861 -75.91 38.64 -45.93
C GLU A 861 -74.53 38.17 -46.43
N LYS A 862 -73.45 38.93 -46.15
CA LYS A 862 -72.08 38.64 -46.60
C LYS A 862 -71.03 39.01 -45.54
N ASN A 863 -69.92 38.28 -45.49
CA ASN A 863 -68.97 38.40 -44.37
C ASN A 863 -67.89 39.48 -44.53
N LYS A 864 -67.83 40.24 -45.64
CA LYS A 864 -66.78 41.25 -45.83
C LYS A 864 -67.32 42.67 -45.65
N PRO A 865 -66.97 43.36 -44.55
CA PRO A 865 -67.25 44.78 -44.40
C PRO A 865 -66.29 45.64 -45.21
N ASP A 866 -66.66 46.90 -45.44
CA ASP A 866 -65.75 47.97 -45.86
C ASP A 866 -65.65 49.00 -44.75
N ARG A 867 -64.55 49.75 -44.73
CA ARG A 867 -64.23 50.70 -43.66
C ARG A 867 -63.71 52.00 -44.24
N ILE A 868 -64.19 53.13 -43.72
CA ILE A 868 -63.67 54.45 -44.06
C ILE A 868 -63.39 55.25 -42.79
N SER A 869 -62.23 55.89 -42.73
CA SER A 869 -61.86 56.74 -41.61
C SER A 869 -62.10 58.21 -41.91
N THR A 870 -62.62 58.93 -40.93
CA THR A 870 -62.76 60.39 -40.91
C THR A 870 -61.97 60.97 -39.75
N VAL A 871 -61.43 62.18 -39.87
CA VAL A 871 -60.60 62.82 -38.85
C VAL A 871 -61.16 64.18 -38.51
N THR A 872 -61.38 64.43 -37.22
CA THR A 872 -61.74 65.75 -36.69
C THR A 872 -60.58 66.30 -35.88
N THR A 873 -60.20 67.56 -36.09
CA THR A 873 -59.11 68.23 -35.36
C THR A 873 -59.62 69.52 -34.71
N ILE A 874 -59.04 69.89 -33.56
CA ILE A 874 -59.38 71.10 -32.83
C ILE A 874 -58.40 72.22 -33.18
N LYS A 875 -58.93 73.38 -33.56
CA LYS A 875 -58.16 74.62 -33.73
C LYS A 875 -58.55 75.68 -32.71
N ASN A 876 -57.62 76.62 -32.48
CA ASN A 876 -57.83 77.80 -31.62
C ASN A 876 -58.27 77.45 -30.17
N ALA A 877 -57.89 76.26 -29.70
CA ALA A 877 -58.06 75.84 -28.31
C ALA A 877 -56.90 76.39 -27.45
N LYS A 878 -57.22 77.06 -26.34
CA LYS A 878 -56.24 77.64 -25.43
C LYS A 878 -56.75 77.55 -23.97
N PRO A 879 -56.01 76.89 -23.06
CA PRO A 879 -56.28 76.98 -21.63
C PRO A 879 -55.86 78.34 -21.07
N GLU A 880 -56.56 78.82 -20.04
CA GLU A 880 -56.23 80.08 -19.35
C GLU A 880 -56.38 79.86 -17.84
N LEU A 881 -55.26 79.82 -17.11
CA LEU A 881 -55.23 79.48 -15.69
C LEU A 881 -55.13 80.70 -14.80
N ASN A 882 -56.00 80.80 -13.79
CA ASN A 882 -56.05 81.94 -12.88
C ASN A 882 -56.08 81.47 -11.42
N ILE A 883 -55.14 81.93 -10.60
CA ILE A 883 -55.13 81.70 -9.15
C ILE A 883 -56.08 82.67 -8.46
N SER A 884 -56.81 82.19 -7.46
CA SER A 884 -57.61 83.03 -6.57
C SER A 884 -57.69 82.45 -5.15
N GLY A 885 -58.00 83.30 -4.16
CA GLY A 885 -58.31 82.86 -2.80
C GLY A 885 -57.13 82.28 -2.01
N VAL A 886 -55.92 82.85 -2.13
CA VAL A 886 -54.73 82.36 -1.41
C VAL A 886 -54.85 82.65 0.09
N VAL A 887 -54.68 81.60 0.92
CA VAL A 887 -54.71 81.65 2.39
C VAL A 887 -53.59 80.80 2.99
N HIS A 888 -53.11 81.18 4.18
CA HIS A 888 -52.07 80.47 4.92
C HIS A 888 -52.55 80.06 6.33
N TRP A 889 -52.22 78.84 6.76
CA TRP A 889 -52.58 78.31 8.08
C TRP A 889 -51.44 77.51 8.75
N PRO A 890 -51.13 77.73 10.04
CA PRO A 890 -51.67 78.78 10.90
C PRO A 890 -51.22 80.17 10.40
N ARG A 891 -51.99 81.23 10.73
CA ARG A 891 -51.62 82.61 10.34
C ARG A 891 -50.45 83.16 11.16
N VAL A 892 -50.23 82.59 12.35
CA VAL A 892 -49.13 82.93 13.26
C VAL A 892 -48.35 81.66 13.51
N PHE A 893 -47.05 81.69 13.22
CA PHE A 893 -46.15 80.54 13.27
C PHE A 893 -44.75 80.98 13.69
N LYS A 894 -43.98 80.05 14.25
CA LYS A 894 -42.59 80.20 14.67
C LYS A 894 -41.66 79.48 13.68
N LYS A 895 -40.36 79.76 13.78
CA LYS A 895 -39.35 79.04 13.00
C LYS A 895 -39.48 77.54 13.24
N GLY A 896 -39.60 76.77 12.17
CA GLY A 896 -39.73 75.31 12.20
C GLY A 896 -41.19 74.82 12.17
N ASP A 897 -42.17 75.71 12.34
CA ASP A 897 -43.58 75.33 12.24
C ASP A 897 -43.95 75.03 10.78
N ARG A 898 -44.83 74.04 10.59
CA ARG A 898 -45.45 73.73 9.30
C ARG A 898 -46.59 74.71 9.02
N VAL A 899 -46.54 75.40 7.89
CA VAL A 899 -47.56 76.32 7.38
C VAL A 899 -48.10 75.77 6.06
N GLU A 900 -49.41 75.70 5.94
CA GLU A 900 -50.12 75.25 4.74
C GLU A 900 -50.65 76.45 3.96
N THR A 901 -50.49 76.42 2.64
CA THR A 901 -51.00 77.45 1.74
C THR A 901 -52.05 76.84 0.82
N SER A 902 -53.29 77.32 0.92
CA SER A 902 -54.42 76.85 0.12
C SER A 902 -54.89 77.92 -0.86
N PHE A 903 -55.25 77.54 -2.10
CA PHE A 903 -55.78 78.44 -3.13
C PHE A 903 -56.52 77.66 -4.21
N LYS A 904 -57.37 78.36 -4.99
CA LYS A 904 -58.08 77.79 -6.13
C LYS A 904 -57.45 78.20 -7.46
N LEU A 905 -57.26 77.24 -8.34
CA LEU A 905 -56.77 77.44 -9.70
C LEU A 905 -57.92 77.19 -10.69
N PHE A 906 -58.40 78.25 -11.36
CA PHE A 906 -59.50 78.18 -12.33
C PHE A 906 -58.97 78.09 -13.76
N ASN A 907 -59.65 77.33 -14.63
CA ASN A 907 -59.42 77.37 -16.07
C ASN A 907 -60.55 78.16 -16.77
N ARG A 908 -60.23 79.36 -17.24
CA ARG A 908 -61.14 80.26 -17.99
C ARG A 908 -60.97 80.17 -19.51
N GLY A 909 -60.05 79.34 -19.98
CA GLY A 909 -59.80 79.13 -21.40
C GLY A 909 -60.93 78.35 -22.08
N ASN A 910 -60.89 78.22 -23.41
CA ASN A 910 -61.85 77.44 -24.19
C ASN A 910 -61.43 75.97 -24.39
N ALA A 911 -60.39 75.52 -23.68
CA ALA A 911 -59.88 74.16 -23.70
C ALA A 911 -59.41 73.73 -22.31
N SER A 912 -59.36 72.43 -22.07
CA SER A 912 -58.82 71.82 -20.85
C SER A 912 -57.33 72.14 -20.67
N ALA A 913 -56.93 72.38 -19.43
CA ALA A 913 -55.54 72.52 -19.03
C ALA A 913 -55.07 71.18 -18.43
N GLU A 914 -54.14 70.50 -19.09
CA GLU A 914 -53.63 69.20 -18.63
C GLU A 914 -52.19 69.31 -18.14
N ASN A 915 -51.82 68.45 -17.19
CA ASN A 915 -50.48 68.37 -16.62
C ASN A 915 -49.99 69.69 -16.00
N VAL A 916 -50.92 70.47 -15.46
CA VAL A 916 -50.62 71.73 -14.80
C VAL A 916 -49.79 71.45 -13.56
N THR A 917 -48.68 72.18 -13.44
CA THR A 917 -47.80 72.10 -12.28
C THR A 917 -47.89 73.38 -11.48
N VAL A 918 -48.08 73.23 -10.18
CA VAL A 918 -48.10 74.37 -9.26
C VAL A 918 -47.02 74.20 -8.22
N ALA A 919 -46.02 75.07 -8.25
CA ALA A 919 -44.90 75.08 -7.34
C ALA A 919 -44.99 76.27 -6.37
N LEU A 920 -44.73 76.00 -5.10
CA LEU A 920 -44.70 76.99 -4.04
C LEU A 920 -43.25 77.27 -3.62
N TYR A 921 -42.86 78.52 -3.73
CA TYR A 921 -41.57 79.03 -3.34
C TYR A 921 -41.70 79.87 -2.06
N VAL A 922 -40.78 79.71 -1.12
CA VAL A 922 -40.69 80.53 0.08
C VAL A 922 -39.30 81.15 0.14
N ASN A 923 -39.23 82.48 0.17
CA ASN A 923 -37.99 83.26 0.12
C ASN A 923 -37.09 82.90 -1.07
N GLY A 924 -37.69 82.66 -2.24
CA GLY A 924 -36.97 82.34 -3.48
C GLY A 924 -36.57 80.87 -3.62
N GLU A 925 -36.73 80.03 -2.60
CA GLU A 925 -36.47 78.60 -2.68
C GLU A 925 -37.77 77.81 -2.88
N GLU A 926 -37.77 76.88 -3.84
CA GLU A 926 -38.88 75.95 -4.03
C GLU A 926 -39.01 75.08 -2.79
N LYS A 927 -40.20 75.08 -2.17
CA LYS A 927 -40.45 74.27 -0.98
C LYS A 927 -41.19 73.00 -1.34
N ASN A 928 -42.21 73.12 -2.17
CA ASN A 928 -43.06 71.99 -2.51
C ASN A 928 -43.84 72.29 -3.80
N LYS A 929 -44.31 71.25 -4.49
CA LYS A 929 -45.05 71.38 -5.74
C LYS A 929 -46.11 70.28 -5.88
N VAL A 930 -47.17 70.60 -6.62
CA VAL A 930 -48.23 69.66 -7.02
C VAL A 930 -48.22 69.60 -8.54
N GLU A 931 -48.09 68.40 -9.10
CA GLU A 931 -47.94 68.17 -10.53
C GLU A 931 -49.09 67.30 -11.06
N GLY A 932 -49.28 67.29 -12.38
CA GLY A 932 -50.26 66.41 -13.03
C GLY A 932 -51.72 66.83 -12.86
N ILE A 933 -51.98 68.12 -12.59
CA ILE A 933 -53.35 68.60 -12.39
C ILE A 933 -54.03 68.78 -13.75
N THR A 934 -55.22 68.22 -13.91
CA THR A 934 -56.07 68.45 -15.09
C THR A 934 -57.30 69.25 -14.70
N ILE A 935 -57.53 70.37 -15.38
CA ILE A 935 -58.65 71.29 -15.12
C ILE A 935 -59.44 71.46 -16.43
N PRO A 936 -60.64 70.88 -16.55
CA PRO A 936 -61.45 71.01 -17.75
C PRO A 936 -61.81 72.47 -18.03
N ARG A 937 -62.26 72.75 -19.26
CA ARG A 937 -62.78 74.07 -19.64
C ARG A 937 -63.83 74.54 -18.62
N GLY A 938 -63.64 75.72 -18.05
CA GLY A 938 -64.54 76.30 -17.04
C GLY A 938 -64.45 75.69 -15.63
N GLY A 939 -63.60 74.68 -15.42
CA GLY A 939 -63.39 74.02 -14.13
C GLY A 939 -62.41 74.75 -13.20
N TYR A 940 -62.22 74.19 -12.00
CA TYR A 940 -61.17 74.62 -11.06
C TYR A 940 -60.59 73.46 -10.26
N ALA A 941 -59.36 73.64 -9.75
CA ALA A 941 -58.72 72.77 -8.76
C ALA A 941 -58.54 73.54 -7.43
N ASP A 942 -58.77 72.86 -6.31
CA ASP A 942 -58.46 73.37 -4.97
C ASP A 942 -57.13 72.75 -4.53
N ILE A 943 -56.14 73.58 -4.20
CA ILE A 943 -54.74 73.16 -4.02
C ILE A 943 -54.24 73.62 -2.67
N GLU A 944 -53.69 72.69 -1.88
CA GLU A 944 -53.08 72.95 -0.57
C GLU A 944 -51.63 72.47 -0.57
N ILE A 945 -50.70 73.34 -0.20
CA ILE A 945 -49.26 73.06 -0.24
C ILE A 945 -48.60 73.44 1.10
N PRO A 946 -48.03 72.47 1.85
CA PRO A 946 -47.32 72.74 3.09
C PRO A 946 -45.86 73.16 2.86
N TRP A 947 -45.37 74.04 3.72
CA TRP A 947 -43.98 74.49 3.81
C TRP A 947 -43.57 74.75 5.27
N ILE A 948 -42.27 74.84 5.54
CA ILE A 948 -41.73 75.06 6.89
C ILE A 948 -41.29 76.51 7.05
N ALA A 949 -41.77 77.18 8.10
CA ALA A 949 -41.43 78.56 8.38
C ALA A 949 -39.96 78.75 8.74
N VAL A 950 -39.27 79.64 8.04
CA VAL A 950 -37.89 80.03 8.38
C VAL A 950 -37.86 81.26 9.27
N LYS A 951 -36.73 81.48 9.94
CA LYS A 951 -36.56 82.62 10.85
C LYS A 951 -36.60 83.92 10.04
N GLY A 952 -37.50 84.84 10.39
CA GLY A 952 -37.64 86.14 9.74
C GLY A 952 -38.85 86.21 8.82
N LYS A 953 -38.81 87.13 7.84
CA LYS A 953 -39.87 87.29 6.83
C LYS A 953 -39.87 86.08 5.88
N ASN A 954 -41.05 85.54 5.57
CA ASN A 954 -41.25 84.46 4.61
C ASN A 954 -42.09 84.99 3.44
N GLU A 955 -41.48 85.19 2.27
CA GLU A 955 -42.13 85.63 1.03
C GLU A 955 -42.57 84.42 0.22
N VAL A 956 -43.88 84.24 0.03
CA VAL A 956 -44.44 83.07 -0.65
C VAL A 956 -44.82 83.44 -2.08
N TYR A 957 -44.33 82.68 -3.06
CA TYR A 957 -44.71 82.79 -4.47
C TYR A 957 -45.30 81.47 -4.96
N ILE A 958 -46.43 81.54 -5.67
CA ILE A 958 -47.06 80.40 -6.32
C ILE A 958 -46.83 80.57 -7.83
N VAL A 959 -46.20 79.57 -8.44
CA VAL A 959 -45.94 79.56 -9.88
C VAL A 959 -46.72 78.41 -10.51
N VAL A 960 -47.57 78.75 -11.48
CA VAL A 960 -48.29 77.78 -12.30
C VAL A 960 -47.56 77.64 -13.62
N LYS A 961 -47.25 76.41 -14.01
CA LYS A 961 -46.59 76.07 -15.27
C LYS A 961 -47.45 75.11 -16.07
#